data_AF-A0A6N9H8W9-F1
#
_entry.id   AF-A0A6N9H8W9-F1
#
_cell.length_a   1.000
_cell.length_b   1.000
_cell.length_c   1.000
_cell.angle_alpha   90.00
_cell.angle_beta   90.00
_cell.angle_gamma   90.00
#
_symmetry.space_group_name_H-M   'P 1'
#
loop_
_entity.id
_entity.type
_entity.pdbx_description
1 polymer ?
#
loop_
_entity_poly.entity_id
_entity_poly.type
_entity_poly.pdbx_seq_one_letter_code
_entity_poly.pdbx_strand_id
1 'polypeptide(L)'
;MGAGCDPAVRHAADHGRPLRLRGLPHARPLAHARPAGLPALRQRGQHPHRPHRRQGRPAPHHRWQGPEHRRHERSPAPRARAHRHRHHVRHDGVPAGAHLPLLEARAPREHRRRPRGHPRGRDEGPRLAGGGRHRRGPGGHRIRRRGGEPRARRPGRRPRRHPRRARLGPRSRGRARRRGRARARRRRGGRAGARARRRAGTRCRPGLGQRLGVPGEGGEPVSIAALVPLPVVLPLLGAGFTLLFAGRVRLQNAVTVGTLTAVLAIGIVLLVGVDSGGTQVVAVGGWQLPFGIALVVDRLSALMLVVSTIVTLGVLLYAVGQEMADTSRETPVSVFNPAYLILCAGVANAFIAGDLFNLYVGFEMLLAASYVLLTLGATADRIRVGATYIVISLVSSLVFLVAIALVYAATGTVNMAQLSQRLDQLPADVQLILHIALLLGFGIKAAVFPLSFWLPDSYPTAPAPVTAVFAGLLTKVGIYAIIRTETVIFIASNLRVPLLVVAGLTMIVGILGAIAQTEIKRMLSFTLVSHIGYLLFGVAMGTVAGLAAALFYTVHHIIVQTALFLAVGLVEQRAGTTSTRRLGGLALLSPLLAVLFFVPGLNFSGIPPFSGFIGKVALFQAGAEGGDWLNYALIAAGALTSLLTLYVIGRTWNLAFWRDPDQVEEPTPELVDEMAHLRESRSRQQALRRRAEKHAGEQGRPVPEAPIASAIDTVPQQAAPARLPLTMVLPTAAMVAVSVALTVFAGPLWALSTRAAENLHNPGAYAEQVLGPDAVEAPDNGSGQVIEDAQRGGSDG
;
A
#
# COMPACT_ATOMS: atom_id res chain seq x y z
N MET A 1 -74.07 -10.25 -25.09
CA MET A 1 -74.92 -9.21 -24.46
C MET A 1 -74.08 -8.52 -23.39
N GLY A 2 -74.05 -7.19 -23.22
CA GLY A 2 -74.60 -6.13 -24.07
C GLY A 2 -75.12 -4.93 -23.25
N ALA A 3 -74.60 -3.72 -23.53
CA ALA A 3 -74.95 -2.41 -22.93
C ALA A 3 -74.64 -2.21 -21.42
N GLY A 4 -74.39 -0.98 -20.94
CA GLY A 4 -74.22 0.29 -21.69
C GLY A 4 -74.20 1.57 -20.82
N CYS A 5 -74.45 2.71 -21.49
CA CYS A 5 -74.70 4.09 -20.98
C CYS A 5 -73.52 5.09 -20.86
N ASP A 6 -73.89 6.38 -20.96
CA ASP A 6 -73.16 7.64 -21.32
C ASP A 6 -74.08 8.82 -20.82
N PRO A 7 -73.96 10.16 -21.10
CA PRO A 7 -72.87 11.04 -21.61
C PRO A 7 -72.71 12.45 -20.92
N ALA A 8 -71.92 13.34 -21.54
CA ALA A 8 -71.96 14.85 -21.50
C ALA A 8 -71.23 15.59 -20.32
N VAL A 9 -70.83 16.89 -20.38
CA VAL A 9 -71.45 18.14 -20.92
C VAL A 9 -70.45 19.30 -21.30
N ARG A 10 -70.55 19.83 -22.55
CA ARG A 10 -70.45 21.24 -23.10
C ARG A 10 -69.23 22.23 -23.04
N HIS A 11 -69.13 22.98 -24.18
CA HIS A 11 -68.81 24.43 -24.43
C HIS A 11 -67.37 24.98 -24.71
N ALA A 12 -67.31 26.19 -25.30
CA ALA A 12 -66.23 26.70 -26.17
C ALA A 12 -66.24 28.26 -26.38
N ALA A 13 -65.36 28.77 -27.27
CA ALA A 13 -65.09 30.19 -27.69
C ALA A 13 -64.09 30.98 -26.80
N ASP A 14 -63.39 32.05 -27.25
CA ASP A 14 -63.53 32.87 -28.47
C ASP A 14 -62.20 33.52 -29.04
N HIS A 15 -62.34 34.32 -30.12
CA HIS A 15 -61.43 35.10 -31.00
C HIS A 15 -60.08 35.70 -30.50
N GLY A 16 -59.15 35.94 -31.48
CA GLY A 16 -58.05 36.92 -31.37
C GLY A 16 -56.85 36.77 -32.36
N ARG A 17 -56.57 37.78 -33.21
CA ARG A 17 -55.44 37.87 -34.19
C ARG A 17 -55.20 39.35 -34.58
N PRO A 18 -54.16 39.75 -35.35
CA PRO A 18 -52.85 39.13 -35.68
C PRO A 18 -51.63 40.12 -35.58
N LEU A 19 -50.40 39.69 -35.95
CA LEU A 19 -49.52 40.46 -36.87
C LEU A 19 -48.24 39.69 -37.35
N ARG A 20 -48.12 39.59 -38.69
CA ARG A 20 -46.95 39.59 -39.64
C ARG A 20 -45.47 39.52 -39.12
N LEU A 21 -44.47 38.95 -39.85
CA LEU A 21 -44.38 38.08 -41.05
C LEU A 21 -42.90 37.66 -41.37
N ARG A 22 -42.72 36.71 -42.33
CA ARG A 22 -41.50 36.29 -43.10
C ARG A 22 -40.48 35.36 -42.41
N GLY A 23 -39.99 34.33 -43.14
CA GLY A 23 -38.84 33.49 -42.72
C GLY A 23 -38.78 32.00 -43.15
N LEU A 24 -39.28 31.59 -44.33
CA LEU A 24 -39.09 30.24 -44.92
C LEU A 24 -38.10 30.32 -46.11
N PRO A 25 -37.48 29.22 -46.62
CA PRO A 25 -37.92 27.80 -46.67
C PRO A 25 -36.83 26.76 -46.24
N HIS A 26 -36.92 25.42 -46.31
CA HIS A 26 -37.74 24.47 -47.12
C HIS A 26 -38.19 23.18 -46.39
N ALA A 27 -39.10 22.45 -47.07
CA ALA A 27 -39.55 21.05 -46.95
C ALA A 27 -38.65 20.06 -46.16
N ARG A 28 -39.12 19.11 -45.30
CA ARG A 28 -40.40 18.36 -45.10
C ARG A 28 -40.69 17.22 -46.14
N PRO A 29 -41.45 16.15 -45.77
CA PRO A 29 -40.88 14.78 -45.69
C PRO A 29 -41.81 13.66 -46.27
N LEU A 30 -41.82 12.45 -45.66
CA LEU A 30 -42.75 11.29 -45.86
C LEU A 30 -42.42 10.37 -47.07
N ALA A 31 -42.89 9.10 -47.18
CA ALA A 31 -43.29 8.04 -46.22
C ALA A 31 -43.55 6.70 -47.00
N HIS A 32 -44.26 5.73 -46.40
CA HIS A 32 -44.75 4.43 -46.95
C HIS A 32 -43.73 3.27 -47.01
N ALA A 33 -44.12 1.98 -47.07
CA ALA A 33 -45.26 1.22 -46.51
C ALA A 33 -45.00 -0.31 -46.69
N ARG A 34 -45.81 -1.17 -46.07
CA ARG A 34 -45.86 -2.65 -46.22
C ARG A 34 -46.89 -3.05 -47.32
N PRO A 35 -47.14 -4.35 -47.65
CA PRO A 35 -46.23 -5.47 -47.97
C PRO A 35 -46.69 -6.33 -49.20
N ALA A 36 -45.94 -7.41 -49.51
CA ALA A 36 -46.37 -8.67 -50.18
C ALA A 36 -46.76 -8.70 -51.68
N GLY A 37 -46.52 -9.85 -52.34
CA GLY A 37 -47.04 -10.18 -53.69
C GLY A 37 -46.06 -10.94 -54.62
N LEU A 38 -46.46 -12.13 -55.09
CA LEU A 38 -45.85 -12.96 -56.17
C LEU A 38 -46.83 -12.98 -57.38
N PRO A 39 -46.50 -13.35 -58.65
CA PRO A 39 -46.09 -14.74 -59.01
C PRO A 39 -45.35 -15.05 -60.36
N ALA A 40 -44.93 -16.33 -60.54
CA ALA A 40 -44.98 -17.17 -61.79
C ALA A 40 -44.10 -16.83 -63.04
N LEU A 41 -43.72 -17.75 -63.97
CA LEU A 41 -43.79 -19.24 -64.09
C LEU A 41 -42.89 -19.83 -65.24
N ARG A 42 -42.22 -20.98 -65.02
CA ARG A 42 -42.04 -22.19 -65.89
C ARG A 42 -40.84 -23.06 -65.39
N GLN A 43 -41.02 -24.31 -64.90
CA GLN A 43 -41.21 -25.62 -65.59
C GLN A 43 -39.90 -26.25 -66.16
N ARG A 44 -39.60 -27.58 -66.06
CA ARG A 44 -40.44 -28.76 -65.67
C ARG A 44 -39.61 -30.03 -65.28
N GLY A 45 -40.11 -30.85 -64.34
CA GLY A 45 -39.91 -32.33 -64.25
C GLY A 45 -38.69 -32.88 -63.47
N GLN A 46 -38.69 -34.10 -62.87
CA GLN A 46 -39.73 -35.12 -62.57
C GLN A 46 -39.40 -35.90 -61.24
N HIS A 47 -40.25 -36.85 -60.83
CA HIS A 47 -40.28 -37.63 -59.55
C HIS A 47 -39.40 -38.94 -59.59
N PRO A 48 -39.26 -39.81 -58.53
CA PRO A 48 -40.22 -40.13 -57.42
C PRO A 48 -39.69 -40.54 -55.99
N HIS A 49 -40.66 -40.78 -55.06
CA HIS A 49 -40.74 -41.63 -53.83
C HIS A 49 -39.58 -41.71 -52.77
N ARG A 50 -39.78 -41.55 -51.42
CA ARG A 50 -40.60 -42.24 -50.35
C ARG A 50 -39.94 -43.53 -49.76
N PRO A 51 -40.18 -43.98 -48.49
CA PRO A 51 -40.05 -43.30 -47.16
C PRO A 51 -39.58 -44.26 -46.00
N HIS A 52 -39.73 -43.84 -44.71
CA HIS A 52 -39.87 -44.69 -43.48
C HIS A 52 -38.61 -45.46 -42.93
N ARG A 53 -38.55 -45.96 -41.67
CA ARG A 53 -39.41 -45.88 -40.44
C ARG A 53 -38.60 -45.96 -39.12
N ARG A 54 -39.31 -45.91 -37.97
CA ARG A 54 -38.82 -45.90 -36.57
C ARG A 54 -38.55 -47.29 -35.93
N GLN A 55 -37.71 -47.27 -34.88
CA GLN A 55 -37.76 -48.06 -33.61
C GLN A 55 -37.44 -49.59 -33.62
N GLY A 56 -36.55 -50.00 -32.70
CA GLY A 56 -36.28 -51.41 -32.30
C GLY A 56 -35.12 -51.57 -31.30
N ARG A 57 -35.23 -52.53 -30.38
CA ARG A 57 -34.20 -53.07 -29.43
C ARG A 57 -34.01 -54.59 -29.75
N PRO A 58 -33.09 -55.37 -29.14
CA PRO A 58 -31.69 -55.12 -28.73
C PRO A 58 -30.70 -56.29 -29.06
N ALA A 59 -29.37 -56.02 -29.03
CA ALA A 59 -28.27 -57.01 -28.83
C ALA A 59 -28.11 -58.13 -29.90
N PRO A 60 -27.15 -59.10 -29.81
CA PRO A 60 -25.96 -59.23 -28.93
C PRO A 60 -24.62 -59.55 -29.66
N HIS A 61 -23.55 -59.77 -28.86
CA HIS A 61 -22.30 -60.53 -29.12
C HIS A 61 -21.47 -60.33 -30.42
N HIS A 62 -20.15 -60.11 -30.24
CA HIS A 62 -19.17 -61.21 -30.39
C HIS A 62 -17.87 -60.93 -29.61
N ARG A 63 -17.04 -61.97 -29.45
CA ARG A 63 -15.80 -62.05 -28.63
C ARG A 63 -14.79 -62.92 -29.39
N TRP A 64 -13.48 -62.78 -29.09
CA TRP A 64 -12.36 -63.77 -29.16
C TRP A 64 -11.02 -63.00 -29.34
N GLN A 65 -9.87 -63.37 -28.76
CA GLN A 65 -9.61 -64.34 -27.69
C GLN A 65 -8.35 -63.94 -26.86
N GLY A 66 -8.02 -64.69 -25.80
CA GLY A 66 -6.83 -64.50 -24.93
C GLY A 66 -5.58 -65.25 -25.44
N PRO A 67 -4.69 -65.82 -24.58
CA PRO A 67 -4.72 -66.00 -23.11
C PRO A 67 -3.49 -65.35 -22.39
N GLU A 68 -3.13 -65.54 -21.11
CA GLU A 68 -3.82 -65.64 -19.80
C GLU A 68 -2.78 -65.43 -18.66
N HIS A 69 -3.21 -64.98 -17.46
CA HIS A 69 -2.61 -65.28 -16.13
C HIS A 69 -1.12 -64.86 -15.84
N ARG A 70 -0.61 -64.71 -14.61
CA ARG A 70 -1.10 -64.67 -13.19
C ARG A 70 -0.15 -63.70 -12.42
N ARG A 71 -0.65 -62.75 -11.63
CA ARG A 71 -0.79 -62.74 -10.14
C ARG A 71 0.49 -62.92 -9.30
N HIS A 72 0.58 -62.10 -8.24
CA HIS A 72 1.37 -62.28 -6.99
C HIS A 72 2.91 -62.12 -7.11
N GLU A 73 3.69 -61.67 -6.10
CA GLU A 73 3.40 -61.18 -4.73
C GLU A 73 4.58 -60.36 -4.13
N ARG A 74 4.33 -59.66 -3.01
CA ARG A 74 5.25 -59.31 -1.88
C ARG A 74 6.51 -58.43 -2.07
N SER A 75 6.56 -57.38 -1.24
CA SER A 75 7.78 -56.75 -0.66
C SER A 75 8.42 -57.68 0.42
N PRO A 76 9.63 -57.46 1.01
CA PRO A 76 10.31 -56.18 1.25
C PRO A 76 11.87 -56.18 1.09
N ALA A 77 12.53 -55.13 1.60
CA ALA A 77 13.99 -54.93 1.67
C ALA A 77 14.58 -55.54 2.98
N PRO A 78 15.80 -55.18 3.48
CA PRO A 78 16.99 -54.55 2.88
C PRO A 78 18.31 -55.30 3.21
N ARG A 79 19.48 -54.81 2.76
CA ARG A 79 20.74 -54.80 3.57
C ARG A 79 21.87 -54.01 2.89
N ALA A 80 22.87 -53.61 3.70
CA ALA A 80 24.05 -52.86 3.28
C ALA A 80 25.35 -53.60 3.69
N ARG A 81 26.48 -53.25 3.06
CA ARG A 81 27.83 -53.32 3.66
C ARG A 81 28.80 -52.42 2.88
N ALA A 82 29.93 -52.09 3.49
CA ALA A 82 30.92 -51.15 3.00
C ALA A 82 32.34 -51.74 3.08
N HIS A 83 33.31 -51.15 2.36
CA HIS A 83 34.68 -50.84 2.84
C HIS A 83 35.42 -49.98 1.78
N ARG A 84 36.23 -48.96 2.17
CA ARG A 84 37.72 -48.97 2.40
C ARG A 84 38.50 -49.59 1.23
N HIS A 85 39.64 -49.08 0.73
CA HIS A 85 40.57 -47.98 1.12
C HIS A 85 41.56 -47.71 -0.09
N ARG A 86 42.67 -46.93 -0.13
CA ARG A 86 43.51 -46.11 0.80
C ARG A 86 44.48 -45.21 -0.03
N HIS A 87 44.87 -44.01 0.47
CA HIS A 87 46.17 -43.30 0.21
C HIS A 87 46.54 -42.89 -1.26
N HIS A 88 47.48 -41.97 -1.59
CA HIS A 88 48.12 -40.82 -0.88
C HIS A 88 48.78 -39.81 -1.87
N VAL A 89 49.15 -38.60 -1.37
CA VAL A 89 50.32 -37.75 -1.77
C VAL A 89 50.46 -37.37 -3.27
N ARG A 90 50.18 -36.12 -3.68
CA ARG A 90 51.08 -34.92 -3.69
C ARG A 90 52.43 -35.11 -4.43
N HIS A 91 52.65 -34.38 -5.53
CA HIS A 91 53.43 -33.12 -5.50
C HIS A 91 53.33 -32.33 -6.81
N ASP A 92 53.98 -31.16 -6.85
CA ASP A 92 53.85 -30.08 -7.84
C ASP A 92 54.63 -30.33 -9.14
N GLY A 93 54.30 -29.57 -10.21
CA GLY A 93 55.07 -29.55 -11.45
C GLY A 93 54.44 -28.73 -12.58
N VAL A 94 54.97 -27.53 -12.84
CA VAL A 94 54.63 -26.69 -14.00
C VAL A 94 55.92 -26.33 -14.74
N PRO A 95 56.00 -26.57 -16.05
CA PRO A 95 56.36 -25.49 -16.98
C PRO A 95 55.56 -25.50 -18.29
N ALA A 96 55.70 -24.44 -19.10
CA ALA A 96 55.02 -24.23 -20.39
C ALA A 96 55.95 -24.53 -21.60
N GLY A 97 55.41 -24.66 -22.83
CA GLY A 97 56.28 -24.88 -24.00
C GLY A 97 55.72 -25.10 -25.43
N ALA A 98 54.82 -24.25 -25.92
CA ALA A 98 54.70 -23.86 -27.36
C ALA A 98 54.34 -24.90 -28.48
N HIS A 99 54.18 -24.33 -29.70
CA HIS A 99 54.09 -24.91 -31.06
C HIS A 99 52.73 -25.37 -31.69
N LEU A 100 52.37 -24.67 -32.76
CA LEU A 100 51.43 -24.96 -33.88
C LEU A 100 52.16 -25.73 -35.02
N PRO A 101 51.60 -26.05 -36.24
CA PRO A 101 50.29 -25.72 -36.87
C PRO A 101 49.58 -26.89 -37.62
N LEU A 102 48.60 -26.55 -38.51
CA LEU A 102 48.03 -27.35 -39.63
C LEU A 102 46.99 -28.45 -39.26
N LEU A 103 46.02 -28.87 -40.10
CA LEU A 103 45.40 -28.34 -41.34
C LEU A 103 44.03 -29.04 -41.58
N GLU A 104 43.09 -28.40 -42.30
CA GLU A 104 41.89 -29.01 -42.96
C GLU A 104 40.87 -29.76 -42.07
N ALA A 105 39.61 -30.09 -42.43
CA ALA A 105 38.71 -29.86 -43.60
C ALA A 105 37.25 -30.11 -43.10
N ARG A 106 36.11 -29.80 -43.77
CA ARG A 106 35.72 -29.10 -45.03
C ARG A 106 34.22 -28.72 -44.92
N ALA A 107 33.64 -28.06 -45.93
CA ALA A 107 32.19 -27.84 -46.10
C ALA A 107 31.76 -28.07 -47.57
N PRO A 108 30.46 -28.30 -47.88
CA PRO A 108 29.94 -28.18 -49.25
C PRO A 108 28.65 -27.31 -49.42
N ARG A 109 28.29 -27.03 -50.69
CA ARG A 109 27.11 -26.26 -51.20
C ARG A 109 26.41 -27.08 -52.32
N GLU A 110 25.39 -26.66 -53.09
CA GLU A 110 24.61 -25.41 -53.33
C GLU A 110 23.27 -25.83 -53.99
N HIS A 111 22.22 -24.98 -54.07
CA HIS A 111 21.27 -24.76 -55.21
C HIS A 111 20.12 -23.80 -54.78
N ARG A 112 19.70 -22.70 -55.45
CA ARG A 112 19.26 -22.38 -56.85
C ARG A 112 17.79 -22.78 -57.13
N ARG A 113 16.88 -21.99 -57.74
CA ARG A 113 16.87 -20.93 -58.82
C ARG A 113 15.73 -19.87 -58.53
N ARG A 114 15.82 -18.53 -58.74
CA ARG A 114 15.76 -17.62 -59.96
C ARG A 114 14.38 -17.51 -60.70
N PRO A 115 14.08 -16.47 -61.54
CA PRO A 115 14.40 -15.02 -61.56
C PRO A 115 13.34 -14.02 -62.20
N ARG A 116 13.56 -12.68 -62.14
CA ARG A 116 13.27 -11.56 -63.12
C ARG A 116 13.11 -10.21 -62.36
N GLY A 117 13.43 -9.01 -62.85
CA GLY A 117 14.03 -8.49 -64.10
C GLY A 117 14.50 -7.02 -63.95
N HIS A 118 15.13 -6.40 -64.95
CA HIS A 118 15.83 -5.08 -64.88
C HIS A 118 15.56 -4.24 -66.15
N PRO A 119 15.73 -2.88 -66.18
CA PRO A 119 17.02 -2.33 -66.69
C PRO A 119 17.45 -0.89 -66.24
N ARG A 120 18.77 -0.63 -66.28
CA ARG A 120 19.55 0.56 -66.77
C ARG A 120 19.11 2.02 -66.43
N GLY A 121 20.01 2.98 -66.18
CA GLY A 121 21.49 2.96 -66.02
C GLY A 121 22.18 4.28 -66.44
N ARG A 122 23.48 4.42 -66.09
CA ARG A 122 24.46 5.49 -66.48
C ARG A 122 24.27 6.91 -65.90
N ASP A 123 25.28 7.79 -65.82
CA ASP A 123 26.75 7.68 -65.59
C ASP A 123 27.31 9.09 -65.25
N GLU A 124 28.60 9.17 -64.87
CA GLU A 124 29.47 10.35 -64.80
C GLU A 124 29.32 11.37 -63.65
N GLY A 125 30.35 12.23 -63.49
CA GLY A 125 30.71 12.91 -62.25
C GLY A 125 31.14 14.39 -62.38
N PRO A 126 31.83 14.96 -61.37
CA PRO A 126 31.71 16.39 -61.05
C PRO A 126 32.86 17.29 -61.54
N ARG A 127 32.57 18.56 -61.88
CA ARG A 127 33.58 19.63 -61.99
C ARG A 127 33.17 20.99 -61.40
N LEU A 128 34.20 21.59 -60.83
CA LEU A 128 34.34 22.84 -60.08
C LEU A 128 33.96 24.14 -60.83
N ALA A 129 33.57 25.13 -60.02
CA ALA A 129 33.96 26.56 -60.06
C ALA A 129 33.71 27.44 -61.30
N GLY A 130 33.21 28.67 -61.05
CA GLY A 130 33.15 29.79 -62.01
C GLY A 130 32.18 30.88 -61.53
N GLY A 131 32.68 32.05 -61.13
CA GLY A 131 31.86 33.15 -60.60
C GLY A 131 31.39 34.16 -61.65
N GLY A 132 30.48 35.08 -61.30
CA GLY A 132 30.16 36.19 -62.20
C GLY A 132 28.88 37.01 -61.94
N ARG A 133 29.02 38.09 -61.15
CA ARG A 133 28.43 39.44 -61.37
C ARG A 133 26.92 39.65 -61.69
N HIS A 134 26.34 40.52 -60.84
CA HIS A 134 25.52 41.71 -61.18
C HIS A 134 23.96 41.68 -61.23
N ARG A 135 23.40 42.49 -60.30
CA ARG A 135 22.37 43.53 -60.49
C ARG A 135 20.96 43.12 -60.95
N ARG A 136 19.99 43.34 -60.06
CA ARG A 136 19.06 44.50 -60.11
C ARG A 136 18.45 44.78 -58.72
N GLY A 137 18.10 46.04 -58.46
CA GLY A 137 17.20 46.48 -57.38
C GLY A 137 15.81 46.79 -57.95
N PRO A 138 14.93 47.61 -57.31
CA PRO A 138 15.25 48.64 -56.30
C PRO A 138 14.27 48.76 -55.09
N GLY A 139 14.56 49.68 -54.16
CA GLY A 139 13.61 50.23 -53.17
C GLY A 139 13.44 49.43 -51.86
N GLY A 140 13.27 50.05 -50.68
CA GLY A 140 13.40 51.48 -50.34
C GLY A 140 13.13 51.75 -48.84
N HIS A 141 13.78 52.79 -48.28
CA HIS A 141 13.56 53.38 -46.92
C HIS A 141 13.85 52.47 -45.70
N ARG A 142 14.70 52.77 -44.68
CA ARG A 142 15.07 53.99 -43.89
C ARG A 142 13.87 54.58 -43.12
N ILE A 143 13.92 54.97 -41.84
CA ILE A 143 14.96 55.17 -40.79
C ILE A 143 14.23 55.07 -39.42
N ARG A 144 14.67 54.42 -38.33
CA ARG A 144 15.85 54.53 -37.41
C ARG A 144 15.77 55.68 -36.36
N ARG A 145 16.10 55.38 -35.09
CA ARG A 145 16.24 56.30 -33.89
C ARG A 145 14.90 56.74 -33.25
N ARG A 146 14.79 57.14 -31.96
CA ARG A 146 15.65 57.23 -30.72
C ARG A 146 14.66 57.28 -29.51
N GLY A 147 15.01 57.24 -28.21
CA GLY A 147 16.28 57.19 -27.47
C GLY A 147 16.19 57.97 -26.13
N GLY A 148 17.13 57.76 -25.18
CA GLY A 148 17.15 58.41 -23.85
C GLY A 148 16.56 57.53 -22.73
N GLU A 149 16.96 57.64 -21.45
CA GLU A 149 17.95 58.49 -20.79
C GLU A 149 18.70 57.77 -19.63
N PRO A 150 19.82 58.31 -19.10
CA PRO A 150 20.67 57.65 -18.09
C PRO A 150 20.60 58.28 -16.69
N ARG A 151 21.24 57.66 -15.68
CA ARG A 151 21.86 58.38 -14.54
C ARG A 151 22.91 57.56 -13.78
N ALA A 152 23.90 58.26 -13.22
CA ALA A 152 24.92 57.73 -12.32
C ALA A 152 25.48 58.85 -11.42
N ARG A 153 25.91 58.52 -10.19
CA ARG A 153 26.91 59.26 -9.38
C ARG A 153 27.39 58.41 -8.18
N ARG A 154 28.60 58.70 -7.69
CA ARG A 154 29.30 58.09 -6.52
C ARG A 154 29.44 59.18 -5.41
N PRO A 155 30.38 59.15 -4.41
CA PRO A 155 31.15 58.05 -3.77
C PRO A 155 31.18 58.08 -2.20
N GLY A 156 31.58 56.97 -1.57
CA GLY A 156 31.68 56.80 -0.10
C GLY A 156 32.91 57.38 0.63
N ARG A 157 33.28 56.79 1.79
CA ARG A 157 34.60 56.95 2.48
C ARG A 157 34.85 55.81 3.52
N ARG A 158 36.10 55.68 4.02
CA ARG A 158 36.60 54.58 4.88
C ARG A 158 36.93 55.06 6.35
N PRO A 159 37.89 54.52 7.14
CA PRO A 159 37.58 53.74 8.36
C PRO A 159 38.33 54.21 9.64
N ARG A 160 38.20 53.51 10.79
CA ARG A 160 39.09 53.45 12.00
C ARG A 160 38.33 52.74 13.15
N ARG A 161 38.91 52.21 14.25
CA ARG A 161 40.23 51.61 14.58
C ARG A 161 40.07 50.86 15.93
N HIS A 162 40.81 49.78 16.18
CA HIS A 162 41.04 49.19 17.53
C HIS A 162 42.03 50.07 18.34
N PRO A 163 42.05 50.08 19.71
CA PRO A 163 42.74 49.00 20.45
C PRO A 163 42.34 48.67 21.93
N ARG A 164 42.58 47.39 22.30
CA ARG A 164 43.17 46.83 23.55
C ARG A 164 42.97 47.53 24.92
N ARG A 165 42.48 46.73 25.90
CA ARG A 165 43.09 46.40 27.23
C ARG A 165 42.28 45.23 27.84
N ALA A 166 42.73 44.24 28.63
CA ALA A 166 44.01 43.58 28.99
C ALA A 166 44.04 43.26 30.51
N ARG A 167 44.64 42.11 30.90
CA ARG A 167 44.69 41.45 32.25
C ARG A 167 43.54 40.46 32.49
N LEU A 168 43.70 39.21 32.98
CA LEU A 168 44.58 38.57 33.99
C LEU A 168 44.22 38.99 35.44
N GLY A 169 44.04 38.12 36.44
CA GLY A 169 44.15 36.66 36.52
C GLY A 169 43.48 36.09 37.82
N PRO A 170 43.71 34.83 38.21
CA PRO A 170 42.80 34.07 39.10
C PRO A 170 43.24 33.91 40.58
N ARG A 171 42.29 33.49 41.44
CA ARG A 171 42.43 32.87 42.79
C ARG A 171 41.06 32.31 43.24
N SER A 172 40.91 31.42 44.23
CA SER A 172 41.42 30.04 44.42
C SER A 172 41.10 29.56 45.86
N ARG A 173 40.75 28.28 46.07
CA ARG A 173 40.52 27.60 47.39
C ARG A 173 39.21 28.07 48.09
N GLY A 174 38.54 27.27 48.93
CA GLY A 174 38.70 25.85 49.31
C GLY A 174 38.11 25.53 50.70
N ARG A 175 37.99 24.23 51.07
CA ARG A 175 37.47 23.67 52.37
C ARG A 175 35.95 23.81 52.61
N ALA A 176 35.30 23.06 53.52
CA ALA A 176 35.49 21.65 53.97
C ALA A 176 34.30 21.12 54.82
N ARG A 177 34.07 19.79 54.74
CA ARG A 177 33.52 18.85 55.76
C ARG A 177 32.70 19.37 56.97
N ARG A 178 31.46 18.89 57.09
CA ARG A 178 30.82 18.24 58.27
C ARG A 178 29.85 17.17 57.71
N ARG A 179 29.80 15.88 58.09
CA ARG A 179 29.79 15.15 59.39
C ARG A 179 28.67 15.63 60.34
N GLY A 180 27.67 14.83 60.72
CA GLY A 180 27.34 13.43 60.38
C GLY A 180 26.48 12.74 61.47
N ARG A 181 26.43 11.38 61.45
CA ARG A 181 25.62 10.44 62.30
C ARG A 181 24.21 10.17 61.72
N ALA A 182 23.67 8.93 61.58
CA ALA A 182 23.73 7.64 62.32
C ALA A 182 22.70 7.57 63.48
N ARG A 183 21.97 6.48 63.80
CA ARG A 183 21.88 5.04 63.39
C ARG A 183 20.38 4.64 63.39
N ALA A 184 19.79 3.76 62.56
CA ALA A 184 20.05 2.34 62.19
C ALA A 184 19.47 1.27 63.16
N ARG A 185 18.99 0.13 62.60
CA ARG A 185 18.45 -1.13 63.23
C ARG A 185 16.92 -1.12 63.53
N ARG A 186 16.16 -2.23 63.53
CA ARG A 186 16.41 -3.69 63.25
C ARG A 186 15.07 -4.37 62.77
N ARG A 187 15.06 -5.17 61.70
CA ARG A 187 14.95 -6.68 61.63
C ARG A 187 13.70 -7.38 62.21
N ARG A 188 13.11 -8.26 61.36
CA ARG A 188 12.19 -9.41 61.64
C ARG A 188 10.80 -9.01 62.18
N GLY A 189 9.70 -9.75 61.94
CA GLY A 189 9.50 -10.95 61.11
C GLY A 189 8.64 -12.01 61.84
N GLY A 190 7.47 -12.37 61.30
CA GLY A 190 6.50 -13.29 61.93
C GLY A 190 5.45 -13.83 60.95
N ARG A 191 4.67 -14.85 61.35
CA ARG A 191 3.73 -15.62 60.51
C ARG A 191 2.27 -15.54 61.00
N ALA A 192 1.36 -15.91 60.10
CA ALA A 192 0.03 -16.49 60.35
C ALA A 192 -1.09 -15.57 60.88
N GLY A 193 -2.34 -16.00 60.64
CA GLY A 193 -3.56 -15.34 61.15
C GLY A 193 -4.68 -15.20 60.11
N ALA A 194 -5.36 -16.30 59.77
CA ALA A 194 -6.58 -16.22 58.93
C ALA A 194 -7.80 -15.78 59.75
N ARG A 195 -8.66 -14.92 59.18
CA ARG A 195 -10.07 -14.75 59.60
C ARG A 195 -10.89 -14.10 58.48
N ALA A 196 -12.03 -14.70 58.15
CA ALA A 196 -12.92 -14.21 57.11
C ALA A 196 -13.88 -13.12 57.61
N ARG A 197 -14.28 -12.20 56.73
CA ARG A 197 -15.54 -11.45 56.84
C ARG A 197 -16.24 -11.37 55.49
N ARG A 198 -17.56 -11.60 55.49
CA ARG A 198 -18.47 -11.42 54.36
C ARG A 198 -18.93 -9.94 54.27
N ARG A 199 -19.68 -9.64 53.19
CA ARG A 199 -20.38 -8.37 52.86
C ARG A 199 -19.47 -7.33 52.19
N ALA A 200 -19.92 -6.55 51.21
CA ALA A 200 -21.23 -6.50 50.53
C ALA A 200 -21.05 -6.31 49.01
N GLY A 201 -22.04 -6.71 48.21
CA GLY A 201 -22.06 -6.44 46.77
C GLY A 201 -22.59 -5.04 46.47
N THR A 202 -21.82 -4.26 45.71
CA THR A 202 -22.22 -2.91 45.28
C THR A 202 -23.10 -3.01 44.03
N ARG A 203 -24.40 -2.72 44.15
CA ARG A 203 -25.28 -2.59 42.98
C ARG A 203 -24.87 -1.34 42.18
N CYS A 204 -24.55 -1.50 40.89
CA CYS A 204 -24.56 -0.38 39.97
C CYS A 204 -25.98 0.17 39.85
N ARG A 205 -26.14 1.50 39.83
CA ARG A 205 -27.39 2.16 39.43
C ARG A 205 -27.42 2.22 37.89
N PRO A 206 -28.56 1.94 37.23
CA PRO A 206 -28.77 2.36 35.85
C PRO A 206 -28.69 3.89 35.75
N GLY A 207 -28.04 4.40 34.70
CA GLY A 207 -28.17 5.81 34.31
C GLY A 207 -29.55 6.05 33.73
N LEU A 208 -30.27 7.05 34.22
CA LEU A 208 -31.60 7.37 33.71
C LEU A 208 -31.48 8.09 32.34
N GLY A 209 -32.34 7.75 31.39
CA GLY A 209 -32.16 8.09 29.98
C GLY A 209 -32.10 9.59 29.65
N GLN A 210 -31.28 9.92 28.65
CA GLN A 210 -31.17 11.27 28.10
C GLN A 210 -32.29 11.49 27.05
N ARG A 211 -33.07 12.55 27.24
CA ARG A 211 -34.32 12.78 26.47
C ARG A 211 -34.06 13.36 25.08
N LEU A 212 -34.96 13.03 24.15
CA LEU A 212 -35.20 13.83 22.94
C LEU A 212 -35.44 15.31 23.32
N GLY A 213 -34.79 16.22 22.60
CA GLY A 213 -34.87 17.67 22.82
C GLY A 213 -34.90 18.44 21.50
N VAL A 214 -35.86 19.35 21.38
CA VAL A 214 -35.99 20.33 20.28
C VAL A 214 -34.84 21.36 20.40
N PRO A 215 -34.24 21.86 19.29
CA PRO A 215 -33.10 22.76 19.36
C PRO A 215 -33.44 24.08 20.08
N GLY A 216 -32.78 24.31 21.22
CA GLY A 216 -32.74 25.59 21.91
C GLY A 216 -31.44 26.33 21.58
N GLU A 217 -31.49 27.66 21.53
CA GLU A 217 -30.32 28.48 21.19
C GLU A 217 -29.29 28.49 22.33
N GLY A 218 -28.17 27.83 22.10
CA GLY A 218 -27.01 27.78 22.99
C GLY A 218 -25.82 27.20 22.24
N GLY A 219 -24.61 27.64 22.60
CA GLY A 219 -23.37 27.14 22.00
C GLY A 219 -22.99 25.75 22.52
N GLU A 220 -23.79 24.73 22.21
CA GLU A 220 -23.49 23.34 22.54
C GLU A 220 -22.09 22.95 22.03
N PRO A 221 -21.25 22.28 22.85
CA PRO A 221 -19.94 21.84 22.42
C PRO A 221 -20.09 20.84 21.28
N VAL A 222 -19.40 21.09 20.15
CA VAL A 222 -19.48 20.26 18.93
C VAL A 222 -19.27 18.79 19.31
N SER A 223 -20.31 17.98 19.13
CA SER A 223 -20.27 16.57 19.51
C SER A 223 -19.19 15.83 18.72
N ILE A 224 -18.44 14.95 19.38
CA ILE A 224 -17.31 14.25 18.76
C ILE A 224 -17.79 13.40 17.56
N ALA A 225 -19.01 12.86 17.64
CA ALA A 225 -19.73 12.24 16.54
C ALA A 225 -19.82 13.13 15.28
N ALA A 226 -20.05 14.44 15.39
CA ALA A 226 -20.13 15.33 14.23
C ALA A 226 -18.81 15.42 13.42
N LEU A 227 -17.68 15.00 13.99
CA LEU A 227 -16.40 14.93 13.31
C LEU A 227 -16.23 13.65 12.46
N VAL A 228 -17.02 12.59 12.71
CA VAL A 228 -16.89 11.25 12.09
C VAL A 228 -16.93 11.27 10.54
N PRO A 229 -17.75 12.08 9.85
CA PRO A 229 -17.76 12.12 8.38
C PRO A 229 -16.57 12.88 7.76
N LEU A 230 -15.94 13.79 8.52
CA LEU A 230 -14.95 14.74 7.99
C LEU A 230 -13.69 14.08 7.40
N PRO A 231 -13.16 12.96 7.93
CA PRO A 231 -12.06 12.20 7.31
C PRO A 231 -12.32 11.72 5.88
N VAL A 232 -13.58 11.58 5.47
CA VAL A 232 -13.97 11.21 4.09
C VAL A 232 -14.34 12.47 3.29
N VAL A 233 -15.12 13.37 3.88
CA VAL A 233 -15.62 14.57 3.20
C VAL A 233 -14.50 15.58 2.89
N LEU A 234 -13.55 15.81 3.82
CA LEU A 234 -12.49 16.81 3.62
C LEU A 234 -11.53 16.43 2.47
N PRO A 235 -11.07 15.17 2.32
CA PRO A 235 -10.31 14.78 1.13
C PRO A 235 -11.12 14.86 -0.17
N LEU A 236 -12.41 14.51 -0.18
CA LEU A 236 -13.24 14.65 -1.39
C LEU A 236 -13.44 16.12 -1.80
N LEU A 237 -13.69 17.03 -0.86
CA LEU A 237 -13.73 18.46 -1.14
C LEU A 237 -12.36 18.98 -1.59
N GLY A 238 -11.27 18.53 -0.95
CA GLY A 238 -9.89 18.84 -1.38
C GLY A 238 -9.58 18.34 -2.78
N ALA A 239 -10.09 17.18 -3.20
CA ALA A 239 -9.98 16.66 -4.56
C ALA A 239 -10.70 17.58 -5.56
N GLY A 240 -11.91 18.05 -5.22
CA GLY A 240 -12.64 19.05 -5.99
C GLY A 240 -11.87 20.37 -6.14
N PHE A 241 -11.36 20.93 -5.03
CA PHE A 241 -10.56 22.17 -5.06
C PHE A 241 -9.25 22.01 -5.83
N THR A 242 -8.55 20.87 -5.68
CA THR A 242 -7.31 20.62 -6.44
C THR A 242 -7.59 20.47 -7.94
N LEU A 243 -8.70 19.87 -8.36
CA LEU A 243 -9.13 19.85 -9.77
C LEU A 243 -9.43 21.26 -10.30
N LEU A 244 -10.20 22.08 -9.55
CA LEU A 244 -10.47 23.48 -9.92
C LEU A 244 -9.20 24.32 -10.09
N PHE A 245 -8.13 23.98 -9.36
CA PHE A 245 -6.82 24.63 -9.42
C PHE A 245 -5.75 23.83 -10.16
N ALA A 246 -6.12 22.99 -11.14
CA ALA A 246 -5.20 22.15 -11.92
C ALA A 246 -4.00 22.90 -12.55
N GLY A 247 -4.13 24.19 -12.87
CA GLY A 247 -3.05 25.03 -13.37
C GLY A 247 -2.15 25.69 -12.30
N ARG A 248 -2.37 25.39 -11.00
CA ARG A 248 -1.72 26.07 -9.86
C ARG A 248 -1.17 25.06 -8.83
N VAL A 249 -0.21 24.24 -9.24
CA VAL A 249 0.58 23.29 -8.42
C VAL A 249 0.75 23.72 -6.95
N ARG A 250 1.31 24.91 -6.68
CA ARG A 250 1.58 25.35 -5.29
C ARG A 250 0.31 25.48 -4.44
N LEU A 251 -0.81 25.87 -5.07
CA LEU A 251 -2.12 25.94 -4.41
C LEU A 251 -2.73 24.54 -4.26
N GLN A 252 -2.56 23.64 -5.24
CA GLN A 252 -2.95 22.24 -5.08
C GLN A 252 -2.24 21.62 -3.88
N ASN A 253 -0.90 21.66 -3.85
CA ASN A 253 -0.08 21.07 -2.78
C ASN A 253 -0.42 21.68 -1.41
N ALA A 254 -0.69 22.99 -1.34
CA ALA A 254 -1.12 23.65 -0.10
C ALA A 254 -2.51 23.17 0.38
N VAL A 255 -3.47 23.01 -0.54
CA VAL A 255 -4.79 22.41 -0.24
C VAL A 255 -4.63 20.98 0.24
N THR A 256 -3.91 20.12 -0.49
CA THR A 256 -3.71 18.70 -0.15
C THR A 256 -3.06 18.53 1.22
N VAL A 257 -1.98 19.27 1.51
CA VAL A 257 -1.28 19.22 2.81
C VAL A 257 -2.17 19.77 3.94
N GLY A 258 -2.89 20.88 3.70
CA GLY A 258 -3.83 21.44 4.68
C GLY A 258 -4.96 20.45 5.00
N THR A 259 -5.56 19.84 3.99
CA THR A 259 -6.61 18.81 4.11
C THR A 259 -6.13 17.60 4.91
N LEU A 260 -4.99 16.99 4.58
CA LEU A 260 -4.49 15.84 5.34
C LEU A 260 -4.03 16.20 6.76
N THR A 261 -3.54 17.42 6.98
CA THR A 261 -3.22 17.91 8.34
C THR A 261 -4.49 18.08 9.18
N ALA A 262 -5.58 18.59 8.59
CA ALA A 262 -6.88 18.70 9.26
C ALA A 262 -7.48 17.31 9.56
N VAL A 263 -7.42 16.36 8.61
CA VAL A 263 -7.87 14.98 8.83
C VAL A 263 -7.04 14.27 9.91
N LEU A 264 -5.73 14.54 10.00
CA LEU A 264 -4.88 14.00 11.07
C LEU A 264 -5.28 14.56 12.45
N ALA A 265 -5.50 15.87 12.55
CA ALA A 265 -5.99 16.49 13.79
C ALA A 265 -7.35 15.92 14.21
N ILE A 266 -8.29 15.77 13.27
CA ILE A 266 -9.61 15.17 13.51
C ILE A 266 -9.47 13.70 13.93
N GLY A 267 -8.62 12.92 13.27
CA GLY A 267 -8.35 11.52 13.63
C GLY A 267 -7.80 11.39 15.06
N ILE A 268 -6.92 12.29 15.49
CA ILE A 268 -6.39 12.32 16.86
C ILE A 268 -7.50 12.67 17.87
N VAL A 269 -8.36 13.65 17.56
CA VAL A 269 -9.52 14.01 18.41
C VAL A 269 -10.50 12.83 18.51
N LEU A 270 -10.82 12.17 17.40
CA LEU A 270 -11.65 10.96 17.37
C LEU A 270 -11.02 9.83 18.19
N LEU A 271 -9.69 9.60 18.08
CA LEU A 271 -9.00 8.56 18.85
C LEU A 271 -9.05 8.81 20.36
N VAL A 272 -8.79 10.05 20.80
CA VAL A 272 -8.86 10.42 22.23
C VAL A 272 -10.30 10.38 22.73
N GLY A 273 -11.26 10.88 21.94
CA GLY A 273 -12.69 10.86 22.25
C GLY A 273 -13.23 9.44 22.40
N VAL A 274 -12.85 8.52 21.50
CA VAL A 274 -13.29 7.12 21.55
C VAL A 274 -12.61 6.34 22.67
N ASP A 275 -11.32 6.57 22.94
CA ASP A 275 -10.62 5.85 23.99
C ASP A 275 -11.10 6.24 25.41
N SER A 276 -11.70 7.43 25.56
CA SER A 276 -12.28 7.93 26.82
C SER A 276 -13.81 7.79 26.91
N GLY A 277 -14.53 8.00 25.81
CA GLY A 277 -16.00 8.10 25.76
C GLY A 277 -16.72 6.99 24.99
N GLY A 278 -15.99 6.03 24.40
CA GLY A 278 -16.58 4.91 23.66
C GLY A 278 -16.86 5.19 22.18
N THR A 279 -17.34 4.17 21.48
CA THR A 279 -17.56 4.16 20.03
C THR A 279 -18.46 5.31 19.59
N GLN A 280 -18.01 6.08 18.60
CA GLN A 280 -18.81 7.17 18.01
C GLN A 280 -19.53 6.66 16.76
N VAL A 281 -20.83 6.93 16.66
CA VAL A 281 -21.69 6.45 15.58
C VAL A 281 -22.46 7.61 14.97
N VAL A 282 -22.53 7.65 13.63
CA VAL A 282 -23.32 8.63 12.87
C VAL A 282 -24.13 7.91 11.80
N ALA A 283 -25.45 8.12 11.84
CA ALA A 283 -26.33 7.76 10.73
C ALA A 283 -26.26 8.85 9.65
N VAL A 284 -25.75 8.51 8.48
CA VAL A 284 -25.61 9.46 7.36
C VAL A 284 -26.99 9.93 6.92
N GLY A 285 -27.19 11.26 6.86
CA GLY A 285 -28.46 11.86 6.46
C GLY A 285 -29.56 11.86 7.53
N GLY A 286 -29.28 11.41 8.76
CA GLY A 286 -30.25 11.43 9.86
C GLY A 286 -31.35 10.35 9.78
N TRP A 287 -31.21 9.37 8.88
CA TRP A 287 -32.07 8.19 8.85
C TRP A 287 -31.93 7.38 10.14
N GLN A 288 -33.01 6.74 10.59
CA GLN A 288 -32.93 5.79 11.70
C GLN A 288 -32.05 4.60 11.30
N LEU A 289 -31.09 4.24 12.15
CA LEU A 289 -30.41 2.95 12.04
C LEU A 289 -31.44 1.85 12.39
N PRO A 290 -31.47 0.72 11.67
CA PRO A 290 -30.46 0.22 10.74
C PRO A 290 -30.61 0.67 9.27
N PHE A 291 -31.64 1.43 8.92
CA PHE A 291 -31.99 1.75 7.52
C PHE A 291 -31.04 2.77 6.86
N GLY A 292 -30.37 3.61 7.66
CA GLY A 292 -29.32 4.52 7.19
C GLY A 292 -27.94 3.87 7.09
N ILE A 293 -27.06 4.45 6.27
CA ILE A 293 -25.62 4.13 6.29
C ILE A 293 -25.05 4.54 7.65
N ALA A 294 -24.40 3.60 8.33
CA ALA A 294 -23.71 3.86 9.60
C ALA A 294 -22.23 4.17 9.35
N LEU A 295 -21.76 5.32 9.86
CA LEU A 295 -20.33 5.57 10.05
C LEU A 295 -20.00 5.31 11.52
N VAL A 296 -19.05 4.40 11.77
CA VAL A 296 -18.72 3.88 13.10
C VAL A 296 -17.22 4.06 13.33
N VAL A 297 -16.87 4.69 14.45
CA VAL A 297 -15.49 4.92 14.86
C VAL A 297 -15.29 4.37 16.27
N ASP A 298 -14.70 3.18 16.35
CA ASP A 298 -14.20 2.59 17.58
C ASP A 298 -12.66 2.70 17.67
N ARG A 299 -12.06 2.07 18.70
CA ARG A 299 -10.61 2.10 18.94
C ARG A 299 -9.79 1.52 17.78
N LEU A 300 -10.33 0.54 17.04
CA LEU A 300 -9.69 -0.02 15.85
C LEU A 300 -9.72 1.00 14.70
N SER A 301 -10.91 1.49 14.37
CA SER A 301 -11.12 2.44 13.28
C SER A 301 -10.32 3.74 13.48
N ALA A 302 -10.33 4.30 14.69
CA ALA A 302 -9.58 5.52 15.00
C ALA A 302 -8.05 5.32 14.94
N LEU A 303 -7.54 4.18 15.44
CA LEU A 303 -6.11 3.85 15.37
C LEU A 303 -5.65 3.71 13.91
N MET A 304 -6.42 2.98 13.09
CA MET A 304 -6.13 2.82 11.66
C MET A 304 -6.22 4.14 10.90
N LEU A 305 -7.17 5.01 11.24
CA LEU A 305 -7.32 6.34 10.63
C LEU A 305 -6.15 7.28 10.96
N VAL A 306 -5.72 7.35 12.22
CA VAL A 306 -4.56 8.17 12.63
C VAL A 306 -3.28 7.67 11.94
N VAL A 307 -3.01 6.36 11.99
CA VAL A 307 -1.78 5.79 11.46
C VAL A 307 -1.72 5.86 9.92
N SER A 308 -2.85 5.67 9.24
CA SER A 308 -2.93 5.89 7.79
C SER A 308 -2.73 7.35 7.39
N THR A 309 -3.32 8.30 8.14
CA THR A 309 -3.17 9.73 7.82
C THR A 309 -1.76 10.27 8.12
N ILE A 310 -1.08 9.76 9.15
CA ILE A 310 0.36 10.04 9.37
C ILE A 310 1.18 9.60 8.14
N VAL A 311 0.89 8.40 7.62
CA VAL A 311 1.60 7.82 6.46
C VAL A 311 1.29 8.58 5.17
N THR A 312 0.03 8.92 4.88
CA THR A 312 -0.30 9.66 3.65
C THR A 312 0.19 11.11 3.72
N LEU A 313 0.17 11.76 4.89
CA LEU A 313 0.78 13.08 5.04
C LEU A 313 2.30 13.04 4.86
N GLY A 314 2.99 12.06 5.47
CA GLY A 314 4.44 11.89 5.32
C GLY A 314 4.88 11.60 3.87
N VAL A 315 4.13 10.76 3.15
CA VAL A 315 4.41 10.43 1.75
C VAL A 315 4.01 11.58 0.81
N LEU A 316 2.95 12.33 1.10
CA LEU A 316 2.60 13.54 0.35
C LEU A 316 3.71 14.60 0.45
N LEU A 317 4.25 14.83 1.65
CA LEU A 317 5.35 15.77 1.85
C LEU A 317 6.61 15.33 1.06
N TYR A 318 6.88 14.03 0.98
CA TYR A 318 7.92 13.48 0.09
C TYR A 318 7.60 13.74 -1.40
N ALA A 319 6.36 13.51 -1.84
CA ALA A 319 5.95 13.71 -3.24
C ALA A 319 6.06 15.17 -3.69
N VAL A 320 5.60 16.11 -2.86
CA VAL A 320 5.80 17.57 -3.07
C VAL A 320 7.29 17.90 -3.11
N GLY A 321 8.09 17.24 -2.26
CA GLY A 321 9.53 17.40 -2.26
C GLY A 321 10.24 16.85 -3.50
N GLN A 322 9.69 15.81 -4.13
CA GLN A 322 10.17 15.22 -5.38
C GLN A 322 9.80 16.09 -6.60
N GLU A 323 8.58 16.62 -6.66
CA GLU A 323 8.18 17.58 -7.71
C GLU A 323 9.11 18.80 -7.75
N MET A 324 9.60 19.26 -6.60
CA MET A 324 10.55 20.37 -6.52
C MET A 324 11.98 20.03 -6.99
N ALA A 325 12.28 18.75 -7.25
CA ALA A 325 13.60 18.26 -7.68
C ALA A 325 13.59 17.75 -9.13
N ASP A 326 12.57 16.97 -9.53
CA ASP A 326 12.46 16.41 -10.87
C ASP A 326 12.01 17.49 -11.87
N THR A 327 12.94 17.92 -12.73
CA THR A 327 12.67 18.91 -13.79
C THR A 327 12.01 18.28 -15.03
N SER A 328 12.00 16.94 -15.13
CA SER A 328 11.31 16.17 -16.16
C SER A 328 9.79 16.17 -15.92
N ARG A 329 9.02 16.69 -16.88
CA ARG A 329 7.54 16.82 -16.80
C ARG A 329 6.79 15.49 -16.99
N GLU A 330 7.39 14.36 -16.63
CA GLU A 330 6.86 13.02 -16.89
C GLU A 330 5.67 12.65 -16.01
N THR A 331 5.48 13.31 -14.86
CA THR A 331 4.34 13.08 -13.96
C THR A 331 3.41 14.30 -13.95
N PRO A 332 2.17 14.19 -14.50
CA PRO A 332 1.19 15.28 -14.42
C PRO A 332 0.67 15.47 -12.98
N VAL A 333 1.29 16.37 -12.21
CA VAL A 333 0.95 16.62 -10.80
C VAL A 333 -0.48 17.14 -10.60
N SER A 334 -1.04 17.77 -11.64
CA SER A 334 -2.46 18.14 -11.70
C SER A 334 -3.43 16.96 -11.52
N VAL A 335 -3.00 15.73 -11.88
CA VAL A 335 -3.74 14.48 -11.70
C VAL A 335 -3.37 13.78 -10.39
N PHE A 336 -2.12 13.90 -9.94
CA PHE A 336 -1.66 13.28 -8.69
C PHE A 336 -2.45 13.77 -7.47
N ASN A 337 -2.53 15.09 -7.24
CA ASN A 337 -3.16 15.63 -6.02
C ASN A 337 -4.63 15.20 -5.84
N PRO A 338 -5.53 15.32 -6.84
CA PRO A 338 -6.90 14.85 -6.73
C PRO A 338 -7.00 13.35 -6.47
N ALA A 339 -6.27 12.53 -7.23
CA ALA A 339 -6.29 11.08 -7.07
C ALA A 339 -5.75 10.66 -5.69
N TYR A 340 -4.73 11.34 -5.16
CA TYR A 340 -4.18 11.09 -3.84
C TYR A 340 -5.19 11.38 -2.71
N LEU A 341 -6.01 12.43 -2.87
CA LEU A 341 -7.07 12.75 -1.89
C LEU A 341 -8.26 11.79 -1.98
N ILE A 342 -8.64 11.34 -3.18
CA ILE A 342 -9.67 10.30 -3.36
C ILE A 342 -9.18 8.96 -2.77
N LEU A 343 -7.89 8.63 -2.92
CA LEU A 343 -7.27 7.47 -2.27
C LEU A 343 -7.40 7.58 -0.74
N CYS A 344 -7.10 8.75 -0.17
CA CYS A 344 -7.24 8.99 1.27
C CYS A 344 -8.70 8.90 1.73
N ALA A 345 -9.66 9.44 0.96
CA ALA A 345 -11.09 9.31 1.23
C ALA A 345 -11.54 7.84 1.27
N GLY A 346 -11.13 7.03 0.28
CA GLY A 346 -11.48 5.61 0.20
C GLY A 346 -10.91 4.79 1.35
N VAL A 347 -9.65 5.05 1.72
CA VAL A 347 -9.00 4.43 2.89
C VAL A 347 -9.71 4.84 4.19
N ALA A 348 -10.01 6.12 4.38
CA ALA A 348 -10.74 6.60 5.56
C ALA A 348 -12.14 5.98 5.64
N ASN A 349 -12.90 5.97 4.53
CA ASN A 349 -14.25 5.41 4.48
C ASN A 349 -14.25 3.92 4.78
N ALA A 350 -13.29 3.16 4.24
CA ALA A 350 -13.14 1.74 4.54
C ALA A 350 -12.87 1.47 6.04
N PHE A 351 -12.17 2.37 6.74
CA PHE A 351 -11.96 2.24 8.19
C PHE A 351 -13.15 2.69 9.04
N ILE A 352 -14.08 3.51 8.54
CA ILE A 352 -15.24 4.00 9.33
C ILE A 352 -16.60 3.44 8.88
N ALA A 353 -16.64 2.54 7.88
CA ALA A 353 -17.88 1.92 7.43
C ALA A 353 -18.43 0.93 8.46
N GLY A 354 -19.68 1.15 8.90
CA GLY A 354 -20.44 0.25 9.77
C GLY A 354 -21.25 -0.82 9.02
N ASP A 355 -21.24 -0.81 7.69
CA ASP A 355 -21.94 -1.76 6.83
C ASP A 355 -21.03 -2.26 5.68
N LEU A 356 -21.32 -3.46 5.17
CA LEU A 356 -20.50 -4.11 4.14
C LEU A 356 -20.54 -3.39 2.78
N PHE A 357 -21.62 -2.70 2.44
CA PHE A 357 -21.75 -2.04 1.14
C PHE A 357 -20.98 -0.71 1.10
N ASN A 358 -21.00 0.07 2.18
CA ASN A 358 -20.15 1.24 2.32
C ASN A 358 -18.67 0.86 2.45
N LEU A 359 -18.35 -0.29 3.07
CA LEU A 359 -16.99 -0.87 3.03
C LEU A 359 -16.55 -1.16 1.59
N TYR A 360 -17.43 -1.74 0.76
CA TYR A 360 -17.21 -1.92 -0.67
C TYR A 360 -17.03 -0.59 -1.42
N VAL A 361 -17.83 0.45 -1.13
CA VAL A 361 -17.66 1.79 -1.71
C VAL A 361 -16.30 2.40 -1.32
N GLY A 362 -15.83 2.21 -0.08
CA GLY A 362 -14.48 2.59 0.33
C GLY A 362 -13.38 1.83 -0.45
N PHE A 363 -13.59 0.53 -0.65
CA PHE A 363 -12.70 -0.35 -1.43
C PHE A 363 -12.60 0.05 -2.90
N GLU A 364 -13.70 0.47 -3.54
CA GLU A 364 -13.72 0.93 -4.93
C GLU A 364 -13.18 2.36 -5.07
N MET A 365 -13.50 3.25 -4.12
CA MET A 365 -12.98 4.61 -4.11
C MET A 365 -11.45 4.64 -3.99
N LEU A 366 -10.85 3.81 -3.12
CA LEU A 366 -9.40 3.69 -3.06
C LEU A 366 -8.82 2.97 -4.28
N LEU A 367 -9.54 2.01 -4.88
CA LEU A 367 -9.05 1.30 -6.07
C LEU A 367 -9.03 2.20 -7.31
N ALA A 368 -10.12 2.91 -7.62
CA ALA A 368 -10.20 3.84 -8.75
C ALA A 368 -9.07 4.89 -8.69
N ALA A 369 -8.82 5.44 -7.51
CA ALA A 369 -7.69 6.34 -7.27
C ALA A 369 -6.33 5.65 -7.47
N SER A 370 -6.15 4.43 -6.96
CA SER A 370 -4.91 3.67 -7.11
C SER A 370 -4.58 3.31 -8.57
N TYR A 371 -5.59 3.04 -9.41
CA TYR A 371 -5.40 2.76 -10.84
C TYR A 371 -4.84 3.98 -11.58
N VAL A 372 -5.36 5.17 -11.27
CA VAL A 372 -4.86 6.44 -11.81
C VAL A 372 -3.41 6.69 -11.34
N LEU A 373 -3.15 6.54 -10.04
CA LEU A 373 -1.82 6.78 -9.46
C LEU A 373 -0.75 5.80 -9.98
N LEU A 374 -1.10 4.53 -10.24
CA LEU A 374 -0.20 3.52 -10.78
C LEU A 374 0.16 3.77 -12.26
N THR A 375 -0.78 4.31 -13.04
CA THR A 375 -0.61 4.59 -14.48
C THR A 375 -0.03 5.97 -14.78
N LEU A 376 0.30 6.77 -13.75
CA LEU A 376 0.94 8.08 -13.92
C LEU A 376 2.24 8.00 -14.75
N GLY A 377 2.36 8.95 -15.68
CA GLY A 377 3.43 9.01 -16.69
C GLY A 377 3.26 8.09 -17.89
N ALA A 378 2.22 7.25 -17.92
CA ALA A 378 1.71 6.56 -19.12
C ALA A 378 2.75 5.76 -19.94
N THR A 379 3.86 5.32 -19.34
CA THR A 379 4.84 4.47 -20.02
C THR A 379 4.26 3.08 -20.29
N ALA A 380 4.62 2.47 -21.43
CA ALA A 380 4.01 1.22 -21.88
C ALA A 380 4.10 0.09 -20.84
N ASP A 381 5.19 0.03 -20.06
CA ASP A 381 5.38 -1.00 -19.04
C ASP A 381 4.58 -0.72 -17.75
N ARG A 382 4.44 0.55 -17.33
CA ARG A 382 3.51 0.93 -16.24
C ARG A 382 2.06 0.62 -16.62
N ILE A 383 1.66 0.86 -17.86
CA ILE A 383 0.32 0.50 -18.37
C ILE A 383 0.14 -1.02 -18.39
N ARG A 384 1.13 -1.77 -18.90
CA ARG A 384 1.10 -3.24 -18.99
C ARG A 384 0.95 -3.90 -17.62
N VAL A 385 1.78 -3.49 -16.65
CA VAL A 385 1.74 -4.04 -15.28
C VAL A 385 0.54 -3.48 -14.49
N GLY A 386 0.15 -2.23 -14.75
CA GLY A 386 -1.06 -1.63 -14.22
C GLY A 386 -2.33 -2.40 -14.64
N ALA A 387 -2.40 -2.89 -15.87
CA ALA A 387 -3.51 -3.72 -16.32
C ALA A 387 -3.66 -5.02 -15.49
N THR A 388 -2.56 -5.70 -15.15
CA THR A 388 -2.59 -6.87 -14.25
C THR A 388 -3.14 -6.53 -12.86
N TYR A 389 -2.73 -5.38 -12.29
CA TYR A 389 -3.24 -4.90 -11.01
C TYR A 389 -4.74 -4.56 -11.07
N ILE A 390 -5.17 -3.85 -12.12
CA ILE A 390 -6.57 -3.47 -12.33
C ILE A 390 -7.45 -4.71 -12.47
N VAL A 391 -7.08 -5.67 -13.33
CA VAL A 391 -7.88 -6.88 -13.57
C VAL A 391 -8.04 -7.70 -12.29
N ILE A 392 -6.96 -7.94 -11.54
CA ILE A 392 -7.02 -8.76 -10.32
C ILE A 392 -7.77 -8.02 -9.20
N SER A 393 -7.65 -6.69 -9.13
CA SER A 393 -8.43 -5.87 -8.18
C SER A 393 -9.92 -5.87 -8.51
N LEU A 394 -10.30 -5.76 -9.78
CA LEU A 394 -11.70 -5.86 -10.21
C LEU A 394 -12.29 -7.25 -9.94
N VAL A 395 -11.51 -8.32 -10.12
CA VAL A 395 -11.93 -9.69 -9.73
C VAL A 395 -12.10 -9.80 -8.21
N SER A 396 -11.19 -9.25 -7.41
CA SER A 396 -11.31 -9.17 -5.94
C SER A 396 -12.60 -8.47 -5.50
N SER A 397 -12.92 -7.35 -6.16
CA SER A 397 -14.11 -6.55 -5.86
C SER A 397 -15.40 -7.20 -6.35
N LEU A 398 -15.39 -7.89 -7.50
CA LEU A 398 -16.55 -8.67 -7.96
C LEU A 398 -16.86 -9.82 -6.99
N VAL A 399 -15.84 -10.55 -6.50
CA VAL A 399 -16.02 -11.59 -5.48
C VAL A 399 -16.58 -11.00 -4.20
N PHE A 400 -16.08 -9.85 -3.75
CA PHE A 400 -16.62 -9.17 -2.56
C PHE A 400 -18.08 -8.71 -2.76
N LEU A 401 -18.43 -8.13 -3.91
CA LEU A 401 -19.80 -7.72 -4.22
C LEU A 401 -20.77 -8.92 -4.29
N VAL A 402 -20.34 -10.05 -4.84
CA VAL A 402 -21.11 -11.31 -4.81
C VAL A 402 -21.30 -11.82 -3.38
N ALA A 403 -20.26 -11.76 -2.54
CA ALA A 403 -20.37 -12.12 -1.13
C ALA A 403 -21.37 -11.22 -0.38
N ILE A 404 -21.38 -9.91 -0.64
CA ILE A 404 -22.38 -8.97 -0.09
C ILE A 404 -23.80 -9.35 -0.56
N ALA A 405 -23.98 -9.65 -1.85
CA ALA A 405 -25.27 -10.05 -2.39
C ALA A 405 -25.81 -11.35 -1.75
N LEU A 406 -24.93 -12.33 -1.49
CA LEU A 406 -25.28 -13.57 -0.79
C LEU A 406 -25.63 -13.32 0.69
N VAL A 407 -24.87 -12.47 1.39
CA VAL A 407 -25.16 -12.09 2.79
C VAL A 407 -26.50 -11.37 2.89
N TYR A 408 -26.78 -10.43 1.97
CA TYR A 408 -28.05 -9.71 1.91
C TYR A 408 -29.23 -10.66 1.59
N ALA A 409 -29.06 -11.57 0.64
CA ALA A 409 -30.08 -12.57 0.30
C ALA A 409 -30.40 -13.53 1.46
N ALA A 410 -29.43 -13.81 2.34
CA ALA A 410 -29.62 -14.69 3.49
C ALA A 410 -30.14 -13.98 4.76
N THR A 411 -29.85 -12.69 4.95
CA THR A 411 -30.11 -11.96 6.22
C THR A 411 -31.02 -10.73 6.10
N GLY A 412 -31.32 -10.28 4.88
CA GLY A 412 -32.06 -9.06 4.59
C GLY A 412 -31.35 -7.76 4.99
N THR A 413 -30.03 -7.78 5.26
CA THR A 413 -29.26 -6.60 5.67
C THR A 413 -27.78 -6.69 5.25
N VAL A 414 -27.08 -5.56 5.32
CA VAL A 414 -25.62 -5.44 5.15
C VAL A 414 -24.95 -4.70 6.32
N ASN A 415 -25.72 -4.24 7.30
CA ASN A 415 -25.22 -3.52 8.48
C ASN A 415 -24.51 -4.50 9.44
N MET A 416 -23.25 -4.25 9.77
CA MET A 416 -22.42 -5.22 10.51
C MET A 416 -22.98 -5.52 11.91
N ALA A 417 -23.63 -4.56 12.57
CA ALA A 417 -24.23 -4.73 13.89
C ALA A 417 -25.55 -5.53 13.87
N GLN A 418 -26.25 -5.58 12.74
CA GLN A 418 -27.37 -6.50 12.56
C GLN A 418 -26.90 -7.90 12.11
N LEU A 419 -25.85 -7.96 11.28
CA LEU A 419 -25.29 -9.22 10.82
C LEU A 419 -24.79 -10.06 12.00
N SER A 420 -24.15 -9.44 12.99
CA SER A 420 -23.72 -10.09 14.25
C SER A 420 -24.86 -10.63 15.13
N GLN A 421 -26.12 -10.35 14.79
CA GLN A 421 -27.32 -10.86 15.48
C GLN A 421 -28.12 -11.85 14.62
N ARG A 422 -28.08 -11.69 13.29
CA ARG A 422 -28.86 -12.49 12.33
C ARG A 422 -28.10 -13.69 11.75
N LEU A 423 -26.77 -13.64 11.63
CA LEU A 423 -26.00 -14.73 11.03
C LEU A 423 -26.04 -16.01 11.87
N ASP A 424 -26.02 -15.88 13.20
CA ASP A 424 -26.13 -17.01 14.14
C ASP A 424 -27.48 -17.77 14.03
N GLN A 425 -28.49 -17.15 13.40
CA GLN A 425 -29.82 -17.76 13.16
C GLN A 425 -29.84 -18.62 11.87
N LEU A 426 -28.80 -18.53 11.02
CA LEU A 426 -28.70 -19.31 9.79
C LEU A 426 -28.11 -20.70 10.03
N PRO A 427 -28.42 -21.71 9.19
CA PRO A 427 -27.75 -23.01 9.23
C PRO A 427 -26.22 -22.86 9.08
N ALA A 428 -25.46 -23.66 9.84
CA ALA A 428 -24.00 -23.55 9.91
C ALA A 428 -23.29 -23.64 8.54
N ASP A 429 -23.81 -24.47 7.62
CA ASP A 429 -23.27 -24.59 6.26
C ASP A 429 -23.44 -23.28 5.46
N VAL A 430 -24.56 -22.57 5.65
CA VAL A 430 -24.81 -21.27 5.02
C VAL A 430 -23.89 -20.21 5.63
N GLN A 431 -23.75 -20.17 6.96
CA GLN A 431 -22.79 -19.28 7.62
C GLN A 431 -21.37 -19.50 7.08
N LEU A 432 -20.93 -20.76 6.96
CA LEU A 432 -19.61 -21.14 6.45
C LEU A 432 -19.38 -20.69 5.00
N ILE A 433 -20.38 -20.84 4.12
CA ILE A 433 -20.30 -20.37 2.73
C ILE A 433 -20.17 -18.85 2.67
N LEU A 434 -20.97 -18.11 3.44
CA LEU A 434 -20.90 -16.65 3.50
C LEU A 434 -19.56 -16.17 4.08
N HIS A 435 -19.05 -16.85 5.10
CA HIS A 435 -17.77 -16.55 5.74
C HIS A 435 -16.61 -16.73 4.75
N ILE A 436 -16.55 -17.88 4.07
CA ILE A 436 -15.53 -18.16 3.04
C ILE A 436 -15.63 -17.17 1.87
N ALA A 437 -16.84 -16.78 1.43
CA ALA A 437 -17.01 -15.83 0.34
C ALA A 437 -16.45 -14.43 0.66
N LEU A 438 -16.70 -13.92 1.87
CA LEU A 438 -16.14 -12.64 2.33
C LEU A 438 -14.62 -12.73 2.52
N LEU A 439 -14.12 -13.79 3.17
CA LEU A 439 -12.68 -14.00 3.36
C LEU A 439 -11.92 -14.21 2.04
N LEU A 440 -12.54 -14.77 1.00
CA LEU A 440 -11.94 -14.86 -0.32
C LEU A 440 -11.74 -13.46 -0.93
N GLY A 441 -12.77 -12.61 -0.90
CA GLY A 441 -12.70 -11.23 -1.37
C GLY A 441 -11.65 -10.40 -0.62
N PHE A 442 -11.62 -10.49 0.71
CA PHE A 442 -10.64 -9.79 1.54
C PHE A 442 -9.23 -10.39 1.47
N GLY A 443 -9.10 -11.72 1.27
CA GLY A 443 -7.83 -12.43 1.16
C GLY A 443 -7.05 -12.07 -0.10
N ILE A 444 -7.74 -11.86 -1.23
CA ILE A 444 -7.12 -11.29 -2.45
C ILE A 444 -6.63 -9.86 -2.14
N LYS A 445 -7.47 -9.01 -1.55
CA LYS A 445 -7.16 -7.61 -1.21
C LYS A 445 -5.97 -7.46 -0.25
N ALA A 446 -5.89 -8.34 0.75
CA ALA A 446 -4.80 -8.40 1.71
C ALA A 446 -3.51 -9.06 1.16
N ALA A 447 -3.56 -9.64 -0.05
CA ALA A 447 -2.47 -10.41 -0.67
C ALA A 447 -1.99 -11.60 0.20
N VAL A 448 -2.94 -12.38 0.70
CA VAL A 448 -2.72 -13.63 1.45
C VAL A 448 -2.40 -14.77 0.47
N PHE A 449 -1.58 -15.76 0.84
CA PHE A 449 -1.33 -16.95 -0.01
C PHE A 449 -2.61 -17.81 -0.15
N PRO A 450 -2.94 -18.38 -1.32
CA PRO A 450 -2.24 -18.34 -2.62
C PRO A 450 -2.68 -17.17 -3.54
N LEU A 451 -3.32 -16.15 -2.99
CA LEU A 451 -3.96 -15.04 -3.71
C LEU A 451 -3.03 -13.81 -3.83
N SER A 452 -1.76 -13.95 -3.43
CA SER A 452 -0.79 -12.87 -3.23
C SER A 452 0.01 -12.46 -4.47
N PHE A 453 -0.09 -13.22 -5.57
CA PHE A 453 0.82 -13.10 -6.73
C PHE A 453 0.81 -11.72 -7.41
N TRP A 454 -0.29 -10.97 -7.33
CA TRP A 454 -0.43 -9.67 -7.98
C TRP A 454 0.44 -8.56 -7.36
N LEU A 455 0.80 -8.67 -6.08
CA LEU A 455 1.41 -7.58 -5.32
C LEU A 455 2.91 -7.40 -5.66
N PRO A 456 3.76 -8.45 -5.70
CA PRO A 456 5.18 -8.31 -6.02
C PRO A 456 5.47 -7.82 -7.44
N ASP A 457 4.58 -8.06 -8.41
CA ASP A 457 4.73 -7.53 -9.76
C ASP A 457 4.25 -6.08 -9.88
N SER A 458 3.13 -5.72 -9.25
CA SER A 458 2.51 -4.40 -9.42
C SER A 458 3.22 -3.26 -8.67
N TYR A 459 3.38 -3.39 -7.35
CA TYR A 459 3.85 -2.29 -6.49
C TYR A 459 5.20 -1.67 -6.90
N PRO A 460 6.22 -2.44 -7.36
CA PRO A 460 7.52 -1.87 -7.74
C PRO A 460 7.50 -0.91 -8.94
N THR A 461 6.47 -0.96 -9.79
CA THR A 461 6.45 -0.20 -11.06
C THR A 461 5.91 1.22 -10.93
N ALA A 462 5.24 1.54 -9.83
CA ALA A 462 4.72 2.87 -9.55
C ALA A 462 5.86 3.87 -9.21
N PRO A 463 5.60 5.19 -9.33
CA PRO A 463 6.47 6.21 -8.73
C PRO A 463 6.68 5.97 -7.23
N ALA A 464 7.88 6.23 -6.70
CA ALA A 464 8.24 5.93 -5.31
C ALA A 464 7.22 6.39 -4.23
N PRO A 465 6.58 7.58 -4.31
CA PRO A 465 5.55 7.96 -3.34
C PRO A 465 4.32 7.05 -3.43
N VAL A 466 3.88 6.68 -4.64
CA VAL A 466 2.72 5.81 -4.86
C VAL A 466 2.99 4.42 -4.28
N THR A 467 4.16 3.84 -4.56
CA THR A 467 4.58 2.56 -3.96
C THR A 467 4.63 2.64 -2.44
N ALA A 468 5.09 3.75 -1.85
CA ALA A 468 5.19 3.89 -0.39
C ALA A 468 3.83 3.96 0.33
N VAL A 469 2.78 4.51 -0.30
CA VAL A 469 1.40 4.41 0.21
C VAL A 469 0.84 3.01 0.00
N PHE A 470 1.04 2.42 -1.18
CA PHE A 470 0.49 1.10 -1.52
C PHE A 470 1.04 0.03 -0.58
N ALA A 471 2.36 0.02 -0.38
CA ALA A 471 3.03 -0.85 0.56
C ALA A 471 2.66 -0.56 2.03
N GLY A 472 2.39 0.71 2.36
CA GLY A 472 1.89 1.14 3.66
C GLY A 472 0.51 0.55 3.97
N LEU A 473 -0.50 0.80 3.12
CA LEU A 473 -1.91 0.81 3.53
C LEU A 473 -2.84 -0.17 2.80
N LEU A 474 -2.69 -0.39 1.49
CA LEU A 474 -3.74 -1.04 0.67
C LEU A 474 -4.09 -2.46 1.14
N THR A 475 -3.09 -3.26 1.51
CA THR A 475 -3.28 -4.60 2.10
C THR A 475 -3.78 -4.57 3.55
N LYS A 476 -3.52 -3.48 4.28
CA LYS A 476 -3.99 -3.32 5.68
C LYS A 476 -5.46 -2.95 5.75
N VAL A 477 -6.02 -2.32 4.72
CA VAL A 477 -7.46 -2.18 4.54
C VAL A 477 -8.12 -3.56 4.37
N GLY A 478 -7.47 -4.49 3.64
CA GLY A 478 -7.90 -5.89 3.58
C GLY A 478 -7.84 -6.61 4.94
N ILE A 479 -6.74 -6.46 5.69
CA ILE A 479 -6.61 -7.05 7.04
C ILE A 479 -7.61 -6.44 8.04
N TYR A 480 -7.90 -5.14 7.97
CA TYR A 480 -8.96 -4.51 8.77
C TYR A 480 -10.34 -5.14 8.50
N ALA A 481 -10.66 -5.41 7.22
CA ALA A 481 -11.90 -6.08 6.85
C ALA A 481 -11.95 -7.54 7.34
N ILE A 482 -10.82 -8.27 7.31
CA ILE A 482 -10.72 -9.61 7.92
C ILE A 482 -10.94 -9.53 9.44
N ILE A 483 -10.33 -8.57 10.13
CA ILE A 483 -10.56 -8.35 11.58
C ILE A 483 -12.05 -8.12 11.87
N ARG A 484 -12.73 -7.25 11.12
CA ARG A 484 -14.19 -7.03 11.26
C ARG A 484 -15.00 -8.30 10.98
N THR A 485 -14.59 -9.09 10.00
CA THR A 485 -15.23 -10.36 9.63
C THR A 485 -15.17 -11.38 10.78
N GLU A 486 -13.97 -11.62 11.31
CA GLU A 486 -13.70 -12.62 12.36
C GLU A 486 -14.14 -12.21 13.78
N THR A 487 -14.34 -10.91 14.03
CA THR A 487 -14.64 -10.40 15.40
C THR A 487 -16.04 -9.81 15.57
N VAL A 488 -16.65 -9.32 14.48
CA VAL A 488 -18.01 -8.74 14.52
C VAL A 488 -19.01 -9.62 13.77
N ILE A 489 -18.66 -10.07 12.56
CA ILE A 489 -19.65 -10.66 11.64
C ILE A 489 -19.84 -12.17 11.86
N PHE A 490 -18.76 -12.94 12.01
CA PHE A 490 -18.81 -14.40 12.18
C PHE A 490 -18.19 -14.83 13.51
N ILE A 491 -19.06 -15.00 14.51
CA ILE A 491 -18.64 -15.34 15.88
C ILE A 491 -18.75 -16.86 16.10
N ALA A 492 -19.82 -17.49 15.60
CA ALA A 492 -20.03 -18.94 15.68
C ALA A 492 -19.27 -19.73 14.60
N SER A 493 -19.02 -19.15 13.43
CA SER A 493 -18.40 -19.85 12.28
C SER A 493 -16.87 -19.90 12.39
N ASN A 494 -16.34 -21.02 12.87
CA ASN A 494 -14.91 -21.17 13.18
C ASN A 494 -14.04 -21.59 11.97
N LEU A 495 -13.25 -20.64 11.44
CA LEU A 495 -12.25 -20.88 10.38
C LEU A 495 -10.78 -20.82 10.86
N ARG A 496 -10.53 -20.87 12.19
CA ARG A 496 -9.19 -20.73 12.79
C ARG A 496 -8.14 -21.65 12.16
N VAL A 497 -8.40 -22.94 12.01
CA VAL A 497 -7.39 -23.89 11.52
C VAL A 497 -6.99 -23.60 10.05
N PRO A 498 -7.92 -23.45 9.09
CA PRO A 498 -7.60 -22.93 7.76
C PRO A 498 -6.81 -21.62 7.77
N LEU A 499 -7.21 -20.64 8.58
CA LEU A 499 -6.57 -19.32 8.63
C LEU A 499 -5.15 -19.37 9.21
N LEU A 500 -4.89 -20.21 10.23
CA LEU A 500 -3.55 -20.46 10.76
C LEU A 500 -2.65 -21.12 9.70
N VAL A 501 -3.13 -22.15 9.00
CA VAL A 501 -2.37 -22.79 7.90
C VAL A 501 -2.04 -21.79 6.80
N VAL A 502 -3.03 -20.98 6.39
CA VAL A 502 -2.89 -19.94 5.37
C VAL A 502 -1.93 -18.82 5.84
N ALA A 503 -1.98 -18.41 7.12
CA ALA A 503 -1.05 -17.45 7.70
C ALA A 503 0.41 -17.94 7.68
N GLY A 504 0.64 -19.19 8.10
CA GLY A 504 1.98 -19.81 8.05
C GLY A 504 2.53 -19.94 6.63
N LEU A 505 1.71 -20.37 5.68
CA LEU A 505 2.08 -20.43 4.26
C LEU A 505 2.38 -19.03 3.69
N THR A 506 1.58 -18.02 4.07
CA THR A 506 1.79 -16.62 3.66
C THR A 506 3.13 -16.07 4.16
N MET A 507 3.49 -16.35 5.42
CA MET A 507 4.81 -15.98 5.98
C MET A 507 5.95 -16.59 5.15
N ILE A 508 5.93 -17.92 4.97
CA ILE A 508 7.02 -18.69 4.36
C ILE A 508 7.15 -18.44 2.86
N VAL A 509 6.07 -18.52 2.09
CA VAL A 509 6.11 -18.29 0.63
C VAL A 509 6.49 -16.85 0.32
N GLY A 510 6.01 -15.88 1.11
CA GLY A 510 6.40 -14.48 0.97
C GLY A 510 7.91 -14.27 1.15
N ILE A 511 8.52 -14.83 2.20
CA ILE A 511 9.94 -14.59 2.47
C ILE A 511 10.88 -15.37 1.54
N LEU A 512 10.51 -16.60 1.16
CA LEU A 512 11.24 -17.36 0.12
C LEU A 512 11.20 -16.62 -1.22
N GLY A 513 10.05 -16.03 -1.57
CA GLY A 513 9.92 -15.14 -2.72
C GLY A 513 10.87 -13.93 -2.65
N ALA A 514 11.02 -13.30 -1.48
CA ALA A 514 11.92 -12.16 -1.31
C ALA A 514 13.40 -12.51 -1.50
N ILE A 515 13.84 -13.70 -1.04
CA ILE A 515 15.22 -14.19 -1.20
C ILE A 515 15.62 -14.32 -2.67
N ALA A 516 14.67 -14.65 -3.55
CA ALA A 516 14.92 -14.80 -4.98
C ALA A 516 15.08 -13.45 -5.74
N GLN A 517 14.84 -12.30 -5.11
CA GLN A 517 14.82 -11.01 -5.81
C GLN A 517 16.18 -10.30 -5.83
N THR A 518 16.42 -9.52 -6.89
CA THR A 518 17.54 -8.56 -7.02
C THR A 518 17.09 -7.09 -6.95
N GLU A 519 15.82 -6.79 -7.21
CA GLU A 519 15.28 -5.43 -7.12
C GLU A 519 14.74 -5.15 -5.72
N ILE A 520 15.25 -4.10 -5.07
CA ILE A 520 14.91 -3.81 -3.66
C ILE A 520 13.40 -3.54 -3.49
N LYS A 521 12.75 -2.84 -4.42
CA LYS A 521 11.29 -2.62 -4.39
C LYS A 521 10.52 -3.96 -4.44
N ARG A 522 10.88 -4.86 -5.36
CA ARG A 522 10.23 -6.16 -5.57
C ARG A 522 10.47 -7.11 -4.39
N MET A 523 11.67 -7.10 -3.86
CA MET A 523 12.06 -7.78 -2.63
C MET A 523 11.21 -7.33 -1.43
N LEU A 524 11.08 -6.01 -1.22
CA LEU A 524 10.24 -5.46 -0.16
C LEU A 524 8.76 -5.83 -0.36
N SER A 525 8.25 -5.84 -1.59
CA SER A 525 6.89 -6.30 -1.89
C SER A 525 6.64 -7.78 -1.52
N PHE A 526 7.63 -8.66 -1.68
CA PHE A 526 7.53 -10.04 -1.19
C PHE A 526 7.62 -10.12 0.36
N THR A 527 8.46 -9.32 1.00
CA THR A 527 8.48 -9.25 2.48
C THR A 527 7.18 -8.65 3.06
N LEU A 528 6.50 -7.78 2.32
CA LEU A 528 5.16 -7.28 2.70
C LEU A 528 4.18 -8.44 2.76
N VAL A 529 4.08 -9.27 1.71
CA VAL A 529 3.24 -10.49 1.70
C VAL A 529 3.58 -11.37 2.91
N SER A 530 4.87 -11.64 3.13
CA SER A 530 5.32 -12.41 4.30
C SER A 530 4.82 -11.84 5.64
N HIS A 531 4.87 -10.52 5.81
CA HIS A 531 4.45 -9.84 7.04
C HIS A 531 2.94 -9.73 7.20
N ILE A 532 2.14 -9.85 6.12
CA ILE A 532 0.68 -10.07 6.23
C ILE A 532 0.38 -11.41 6.94
N GLY A 533 1.22 -12.44 6.75
CA GLY A 533 1.08 -13.72 7.45
C GLY A 533 1.15 -13.59 8.98
N TYR A 534 1.97 -12.69 9.52
CA TYR A 534 2.01 -12.41 10.96
C TYR A 534 0.72 -11.74 11.46
N LEU A 535 0.16 -10.83 10.67
CA LEU A 535 -1.11 -10.18 11.01
C LEU A 535 -2.24 -11.20 11.01
N LEU A 536 -2.31 -12.04 9.98
CA LEU A 536 -3.33 -13.09 9.88
C LEU A 536 -3.19 -14.15 10.98
N PHE A 537 -1.98 -14.51 11.40
CA PHE A 537 -1.76 -15.37 12.58
C PHE A 537 -2.38 -14.76 13.84
N GLY A 538 -2.17 -13.47 14.08
CA GLY A 538 -2.71 -12.77 15.25
C GLY A 538 -4.23 -12.73 15.29
N VAL A 539 -4.87 -12.54 14.13
CA VAL A 539 -6.34 -12.61 14.00
C VAL A 539 -6.83 -14.06 14.17
N ALA A 540 -6.25 -15.01 13.43
CA ALA A 540 -6.67 -16.41 13.39
C ALA A 540 -6.55 -17.15 14.74
N MET A 541 -5.76 -16.63 15.69
CA MET A 541 -5.75 -17.16 17.06
C MET A 541 -7.09 -16.99 17.79
N GLY A 542 -7.87 -15.95 17.45
CA GLY A 542 -9.18 -15.66 18.06
C GLY A 542 -9.12 -15.17 19.52
N THR A 543 -7.95 -14.76 20.02
CA THR A 543 -7.75 -14.32 21.41
C THR A 543 -7.47 -12.83 21.50
N VAL A 544 -7.84 -12.20 22.63
CA VAL A 544 -7.54 -10.78 22.92
C VAL A 544 -6.03 -10.49 22.81
N ALA A 545 -5.18 -11.39 23.30
CA ALA A 545 -3.73 -11.25 23.20
C ALA A 545 -3.22 -11.33 21.75
N GLY A 546 -3.75 -12.26 20.94
CA GLY A 546 -3.41 -12.41 19.53
C GLY A 546 -3.84 -11.21 18.69
N LEU A 547 -5.06 -10.73 18.92
CA LEU A 547 -5.58 -9.51 18.29
C LEU A 547 -4.77 -8.27 18.71
N ALA A 548 -4.48 -8.09 20.01
CA ALA A 548 -3.65 -6.96 20.47
C ALA A 548 -2.27 -6.95 19.82
N ALA A 549 -1.64 -8.12 19.68
CA ALA A 549 -0.38 -8.27 18.96
C ALA A 549 -0.52 -7.96 17.46
N ALA A 550 -1.60 -8.40 16.80
CA ALA A 550 -1.89 -8.08 15.41
C ALA A 550 -2.07 -6.56 15.19
N LEU A 551 -2.79 -5.88 16.08
CA LEU A 551 -3.02 -4.42 15.99
C LEU A 551 -1.72 -3.65 16.21
N PHE A 552 -0.93 -3.99 17.23
CA PHE A 552 0.37 -3.38 17.45
C PHE A 552 1.33 -3.60 16.26
N TYR A 553 1.40 -4.83 15.75
CA TYR A 553 2.25 -5.14 14.59
C TYR A 553 1.73 -4.52 13.29
N THR A 554 0.42 -4.28 13.15
CA THR A 554 -0.16 -3.53 12.01
C THR A 554 0.37 -2.10 12.00
N VAL A 555 0.30 -1.40 13.14
CA VAL A 555 0.80 -0.02 13.26
C VAL A 555 2.30 0.07 12.97
N HIS A 556 3.09 -0.84 13.53
CA HIS A 556 4.51 -0.98 13.21
C HIS A 556 4.74 -1.21 11.70
N HIS A 557 4.05 -2.18 11.10
CA HIS A 557 4.30 -2.58 9.71
C HIS A 557 3.87 -1.51 8.71
N ILE A 558 2.80 -0.74 8.96
CA ILE A 558 2.43 0.42 8.14
C ILE A 558 3.57 1.44 8.11
N ILE A 559 4.00 1.92 9.28
CA ILE A 559 4.96 3.02 9.41
C ILE A 559 6.35 2.62 8.91
N VAL A 560 6.84 1.42 9.27
CA VAL A 560 8.17 0.95 8.88
C VAL A 560 8.24 0.60 7.39
N GLN A 561 7.20 -0.01 6.81
CA GLN A 561 7.19 -0.34 5.39
C GLN A 561 7.16 0.94 4.53
N THR A 562 6.34 1.94 4.90
CA THR A 562 6.39 3.26 4.23
C THR A 562 7.76 3.92 4.37
N ALA A 563 8.37 3.92 5.56
CA ALA A 563 9.72 4.48 5.77
C ALA A 563 10.78 3.79 4.88
N LEU A 564 10.72 2.45 4.75
CA LEU A 564 11.61 1.69 3.86
C LEU A 564 11.39 2.06 2.38
N PHE A 565 10.15 2.12 1.89
CA PHE A 565 9.90 2.47 0.49
C PHE A 565 10.27 3.93 0.17
N LEU A 566 10.12 4.87 1.09
CA LEU A 566 10.64 6.23 0.94
C LEU A 566 12.18 6.27 0.93
N ALA A 567 12.85 5.48 1.77
CA ALA A 567 14.31 5.35 1.73
C ALA A 567 14.80 4.71 0.42
N VAL A 568 14.07 3.74 -0.13
CA VAL A 568 14.36 3.14 -1.45
C VAL A 568 14.09 4.12 -2.60
N GLY A 569 13.10 5.00 -2.47
CA GLY A 569 12.91 6.13 -3.38
C GLY A 569 14.12 7.08 -3.40
N LEU A 570 14.74 7.36 -2.24
CA LEU A 570 15.99 8.11 -2.17
C LEU A 570 17.21 7.33 -2.73
N VAL A 571 17.22 5.99 -2.67
CA VAL A 571 18.23 5.17 -3.37
C VAL A 571 18.08 5.31 -4.88
N GLU A 572 16.85 5.16 -5.39
CA GLU A 572 16.52 5.30 -6.81
C GLU A 572 16.90 6.69 -7.33
N GLN A 573 16.53 7.77 -6.63
CA GLN A 573 16.89 9.16 -6.97
C GLN A 573 18.41 9.41 -6.95
N ARG A 574 19.20 8.62 -6.19
CA ARG A 574 20.65 8.83 -6.01
C ARG A 574 21.55 7.97 -6.90
N ALA A 575 21.01 6.88 -7.44
CA ALA A 575 21.78 5.87 -8.16
C ALA A 575 21.18 5.47 -9.53
N GLY A 576 20.00 5.99 -9.87
CA GLY A 576 19.26 5.68 -11.10
C GLY A 576 18.73 4.25 -11.18
N THR A 577 18.74 3.49 -10.07
CA THR A 577 18.34 2.07 -10.05
C THR A 577 18.02 1.57 -8.64
N THR A 578 17.19 0.53 -8.56
CA THR A 578 16.91 -0.24 -7.33
C THR A 578 17.62 -1.59 -7.29
N SER A 579 18.53 -1.86 -8.23
CA SER A 579 19.06 -3.21 -8.46
C SER A 579 20.28 -3.52 -7.61
N THR A 580 20.21 -4.57 -6.78
CA THR A 580 21.39 -5.03 -6.03
C THR A 580 22.50 -5.62 -6.92
N ARG A 581 22.28 -5.79 -8.24
CA ARG A 581 23.37 -6.09 -9.19
C ARG A 581 24.18 -4.85 -9.58
N ARG A 582 23.57 -3.66 -9.50
CA ARG A 582 24.10 -2.37 -10.01
C ARG A 582 24.47 -1.33 -8.94
N LEU A 583 24.01 -1.52 -7.70
CA LEU A 583 24.30 -0.65 -6.56
C LEU A 583 25.60 -1.04 -5.84
N GLY A 584 26.28 -0.05 -5.26
CA GLY A 584 27.46 -0.23 -4.40
C GLY A 584 27.87 1.09 -3.73
N GLY A 585 28.70 1.01 -2.69
CA GLY A 585 29.37 2.16 -2.05
C GLY A 585 28.48 3.16 -1.30
N LEU A 586 27.15 2.98 -1.24
CA LEU A 586 26.23 4.01 -0.74
C LEU A 586 26.46 4.40 0.73
N ALA A 587 27.04 3.55 1.58
CA ALA A 587 27.41 3.92 2.95
C ALA A 587 28.48 5.01 3.03
N LEU A 588 29.34 5.11 2.01
CA LEU A 588 30.41 6.12 1.91
C LEU A 588 29.96 7.33 1.09
N LEU A 589 29.20 7.10 0.00
CA LEU A 589 28.71 8.15 -0.91
C LEU A 589 27.54 8.95 -0.33
N SER A 590 26.66 8.32 0.46
CA SER A 590 25.52 8.99 1.09
C SER A 590 25.23 8.41 2.50
N PRO A 591 26.04 8.77 3.52
CA PRO A 591 25.90 8.23 4.87
C PRO A 591 24.52 8.48 5.50
N LEU A 592 23.86 9.60 5.18
CA LEU A 592 22.50 9.89 5.66
C LEU A 592 21.47 8.95 5.05
N LEU A 593 21.54 8.66 3.75
CA LEU A 593 20.69 7.66 3.10
C LEU A 593 20.90 6.27 3.69
N ALA A 594 22.16 5.93 4.00
CA ALA A 594 22.50 4.68 4.66
C ALA A 594 21.81 4.55 6.03
N VAL A 595 21.83 5.60 6.87
CA VAL A 595 21.07 5.61 8.15
C VAL A 595 19.56 5.51 7.92
N LEU A 596 19.01 6.24 6.94
CA LEU A 596 17.58 6.25 6.63
C LEU A 596 17.05 4.89 6.10
N PHE A 597 17.88 4.07 5.47
CA PHE A 597 17.54 2.69 5.11
C PHE A 597 17.80 1.71 6.27
N PHE A 598 18.94 1.83 6.95
CA PHE A 598 19.40 0.88 7.96
C PHE A 598 18.48 0.81 9.18
N VAL A 599 18.07 1.96 9.74
CA VAL A 599 17.26 1.99 10.97
C VAL A 599 15.87 1.35 10.75
N PRO A 600 15.10 1.69 9.71
CA PRO A 600 13.89 0.93 9.36
C PRO A 600 14.17 -0.54 9.01
N GLY A 601 15.29 -0.86 8.37
CA GLY A 601 15.66 -2.24 8.02
C GLY A 601 15.84 -3.14 9.24
N LEU A 602 16.53 -2.66 10.29
CA LEU A 602 16.66 -3.38 11.56
C LEU A 602 15.32 -3.47 12.31
N ASN A 603 14.52 -2.39 12.28
CA ASN A 603 13.19 -2.34 12.88
C ASN A 603 12.25 -3.39 12.25
N PHE A 604 12.19 -3.44 10.91
CA PHE A 604 11.44 -4.41 10.11
C PHE A 604 11.89 -5.86 10.33
N SER A 605 13.20 -6.06 10.46
CA SER A 605 13.80 -7.36 10.79
C SER A 605 13.40 -7.85 12.19
N GLY A 606 12.97 -6.95 13.08
CA GLY A 606 12.56 -7.26 14.45
C GLY A 606 13.72 -7.39 15.42
N ILE A 607 14.77 -6.58 15.27
CA ILE A 607 15.94 -6.56 16.17
C ILE A 607 15.66 -5.67 17.40
N PRO A 608 15.99 -6.11 18.64
CA PRO A 608 15.99 -5.24 19.81
C PRO A 608 16.89 -4.01 19.61
N PRO A 609 16.48 -2.81 20.06
CA PRO A 609 15.32 -2.54 20.91
C PRO A 609 14.00 -2.30 20.15
N PHE A 610 13.99 -2.30 18.81
CA PHE A 610 12.96 -1.67 17.99
C PHE A 610 11.54 -2.30 18.09
N SER A 611 10.52 -1.51 17.77
CA SER A 611 9.09 -1.90 17.84
C SER A 611 8.74 -3.19 17.09
N GLY A 612 9.43 -3.54 16.00
CA GLY A 612 9.21 -4.82 15.30
C GLY A 612 9.59 -6.06 16.10
N PHE A 613 10.51 -5.94 17.06
CA PHE A 613 10.80 -7.00 18.03
C PHE A 613 9.62 -7.19 18.98
N ILE A 614 9.12 -6.08 19.54
CA ILE A 614 8.01 -6.06 20.51
C ILE A 614 6.76 -6.74 19.92
N GLY A 615 6.36 -6.35 18.70
CA GLY A 615 5.17 -6.93 18.06
C GLY A 615 5.31 -8.42 17.74
N LYS A 616 6.46 -8.87 17.24
CA LYS A 616 6.71 -10.30 16.93
C LYS A 616 6.77 -11.15 18.19
N VAL A 617 7.45 -10.68 19.25
CA VAL A 617 7.54 -11.43 20.52
C VAL A 617 6.17 -11.53 21.18
N ALA A 618 5.39 -10.44 21.23
CA ALA A 618 4.04 -10.48 21.78
C ALA A 618 3.11 -11.42 21.01
N LEU A 619 3.23 -11.47 19.68
CA LEU A 619 2.50 -12.43 18.83
C LEU A 619 2.86 -13.88 19.16
N PHE A 620 4.16 -14.17 19.37
CA PHE A 620 4.61 -15.51 19.75
C PHE A 620 4.22 -15.89 21.19
N GLN A 621 4.15 -14.92 22.11
CA GLN A 621 3.66 -15.13 23.47
C GLN A 621 2.17 -15.51 23.46
N ALA A 622 1.32 -14.73 22.77
CA ALA A 622 -0.09 -15.05 22.58
C ALA A 622 -0.32 -16.41 21.91
N GLY A 623 0.57 -16.81 20.98
CA GLY A 623 0.55 -18.14 20.37
C GLY A 623 0.84 -19.26 21.37
N ALA A 624 1.87 -19.10 22.20
CA ALA A 624 2.30 -20.09 23.19
C ALA A 624 1.28 -20.25 24.34
N GLU A 625 0.65 -19.15 24.77
CA GLU A 625 -0.46 -19.16 25.75
C GLU A 625 -1.62 -20.05 25.28
N GLY A 626 -1.87 -20.13 23.97
CA GLY A 626 -2.89 -21.00 23.39
C GLY A 626 -2.60 -22.51 23.43
N GLY A 627 -1.37 -22.93 23.81
CA GLY A 627 -0.99 -24.35 23.99
C GLY A 627 -0.97 -25.26 22.75
N ASP A 628 -1.57 -24.82 21.65
CA ASP A 628 -1.80 -25.57 20.41
C ASP A 628 -0.50 -25.86 19.63
N TRP A 629 -0.33 -27.10 19.17
CA TRP A 629 0.81 -27.50 18.33
C TRP A 629 0.90 -26.67 17.04
N LEU A 630 -0.25 -26.25 16.48
CA LEU A 630 -0.31 -25.45 15.27
C LEU A 630 0.18 -24.01 15.55
N ASN A 631 -0.13 -23.46 16.73
CA ASN A 631 0.45 -22.19 17.17
C ASN A 631 1.98 -22.32 17.32
N TYR A 632 2.49 -23.39 17.92
CA TYR A 632 3.94 -23.63 18.02
C TYR A 632 4.61 -23.80 16.64
N ALA A 633 3.95 -24.44 15.69
CA ALA A 633 4.42 -24.52 14.30
C ALA A 633 4.48 -23.13 13.63
N LEU A 634 3.48 -22.27 13.86
CA LEU A 634 3.48 -20.89 13.37
C LEU A 634 4.51 -20.00 14.08
N ILE A 635 4.80 -20.21 15.37
CA ILE A 635 5.89 -19.55 16.09
C ILE A 635 7.24 -19.94 15.46
N ALA A 636 7.46 -21.23 15.17
CA ALA A 636 8.68 -21.69 14.48
C ALA A 636 8.79 -21.10 13.07
N ALA A 637 7.70 -21.12 12.29
CA ALA A 637 7.65 -20.52 10.96
C ALA A 637 7.87 -19.00 10.98
N GLY A 638 7.32 -18.29 11.97
CA GLY A 638 7.52 -16.86 12.20
C GLY A 638 8.95 -16.54 12.63
N ALA A 639 9.54 -17.31 13.54
CA ALA A 639 10.94 -17.15 13.95
C ALA A 639 11.91 -17.33 12.76
N LEU A 640 11.72 -18.40 11.97
CA LEU A 640 12.44 -18.63 10.73
C LEU A 640 12.23 -17.48 9.74
N THR A 641 10.99 -17.03 9.54
CA THR A 641 10.65 -15.91 8.66
C THR A 641 11.32 -14.61 9.08
N SER A 642 11.43 -14.33 10.39
CA SER A 642 12.10 -13.12 10.90
C SER A 642 13.62 -13.19 10.70
N LEU A 643 14.23 -14.37 10.89
CA LEU A 643 15.64 -14.61 10.56
C LEU A 643 15.91 -14.44 9.06
N LEU A 644 15.03 -14.96 8.20
CA LEU A 644 15.13 -14.80 6.75
C LEU A 644 14.86 -13.35 6.31
N THR A 645 13.98 -12.60 6.99
CA THR A 645 13.81 -11.14 6.79
C THR A 645 15.12 -10.40 7.09
N LEU A 646 15.78 -10.74 8.21
CA LEU A 646 17.09 -10.17 8.55
C LEU A 646 18.17 -10.54 7.52
N TYR A 647 18.21 -11.78 7.04
CA TYR A 647 19.13 -12.20 5.97
C TYR A 647 18.89 -11.38 4.68
N VAL A 648 17.64 -11.20 4.26
CA VAL A 648 17.28 -10.42 3.07
C VAL A 648 17.71 -8.96 3.20
N ILE A 649 17.34 -8.29 4.29
CA ILE A 649 17.74 -6.89 4.56
C ILE A 649 19.28 -6.77 4.68
N GLY A 650 19.94 -7.72 5.35
CA GLY A 650 21.40 -7.76 5.50
C GLY A 650 22.13 -7.98 4.16
N ARG A 651 21.57 -8.79 3.26
CA ARG A 651 22.07 -8.99 1.89
C ARG A 651 21.93 -7.70 1.07
N THR A 652 20.80 -7.01 1.13
CA THR A 652 20.62 -5.70 0.48
C THR A 652 21.61 -4.67 1.00
N TRP A 653 21.77 -4.60 2.33
CA TRP A 653 22.72 -3.72 2.98
C TRP A 653 24.15 -3.98 2.52
N ASN A 654 24.57 -5.25 2.51
CA ASN A 654 25.88 -5.65 2.02
C ASN A 654 26.07 -5.26 0.54
N LEU A 655 25.17 -5.65 -0.35
CA LEU A 655 25.33 -5.47 -1.80
C LEU A 655 25.22 -4.01 -2.26
N ALA A 656 24.35 -3.19 -1.66
CA ALA A 656 24.10 -1.82 -2.10
C ALA A 656 24.87 -0.75 -1.31
N PHE A 657 25.15 -0.97 -0.02
CA PHE A 657 25.75 0.05 0.86
C PHE A 657 27.21 -0.22 1.21
N TRP A 658 27.60 -1.47 1.45
CA TRP A 658 28.98 -1.83 1.85
C TRP A 658 29.88 -2.32 0.72
N ARG A 659 29.36 -3.06 -0.27
CA ARG A 659 30.13 -3.56 -1.41
C ARG A 659 30.78 -2.40 -2.15
N ASP A 660 32.04 -2.56 -2.53
CA ASP A 660 32.78 -1.53 -3.26
C ASP A 660 32.24 -1.38 -4.70
N PRO A 661 32.08 -0.16 -5.24
CA PRO A 661 31.65 0.08 -6.62
C PRO A 661 32.45 -0.69 -7.69
N ASP A 662 33.74 -0.97 -7.47
CA ASP A 662 34.58 -1.73 -8.40
C ASP A 662 34.19 -3.23 -8.47
N GLN A 663 33.41 -3.72 -7.49
CA GLN A 663 32.93 -5.11 -7.37
C GLN A 663 31.47 -5.27 -7.83
N VAL A 664 30.93 -4.26 -8.49
CA VAL A 664 29.57 -4.24 -9.04
C VAL A 664 29.62 -4.82 -10.46
N GLU A 665 28.59 -5.60 -10.81
CA GLU A 665 28.55 -6.37 -12.06
C GLU A 665 28.26 -5.47 -13.28
N GLU A 666 27.38 -4.48 -13.08
CA GLU A 666 26.99 -3.46 -14.05
C GLU A 666 26.89 -2.09 -13.33
N PRO A 667 28.02 -1.48 -12.91
CA PRO A 667 28.01 -0.26 -12.11
C PRO A 667 27.37 0.93 -12.85
N THR A 668 26.62 1.76 -12.12
CA THR A 668 26.27 3.10 -12.60
C THR A 668 27.55 3.94 -12.67
N PRO A 669 27.98 4.45 -13.85
CA PRO A 669 29.29 5.12 -14.00
C PRO A 669 29.48 6.29 -13.05
N GLU A 670 28.42 7.09 -12.85
CA GLU A 670 28.37 8.23 -11.94
C GLU A 670 28.83 7.90 -10.50
N LEU A 671 28.51 6.69 -10.01
CA LEU A 671 28.90 6.24 -8.66
C LEU A 671 30.37 5.78 -8.60
N VAL A 672 30.92 5.29 -9.72
CA VAL A 672 32.33 4.87 -9.82
C VAL A 672 33.23 6.10 -9.91
N ASP A 673 32.90 7.06 -10.77
CA ASP A 673 33.63 8.33 -10.90
C ASP A 673 33.63 9.10 -9.58
N GLU A 674 32.47 9.19 -8.91
CA GLU A 674 32.35 9.83 -7.59
C GLU A 674 33.18 9.09 -6.51
N MET A 675 33.18 7.75 -6.51
CA MET A 675 34.02 6.96 -5.60
C MET A 675 35.51 7.15 -5.87
N ALA A 676 35.93 7.21 -7.14
CA ALA A 676 37.31 7.49 -7.53
C ALA A 676 37.77 8.86 -7.02
N HIS A 677 36.96 9.91 -7.20
CA HIS A 677 37.24 11.24 -6.64
C HIS A 677 37.27 11.26 -5.10
N LEU A 678 36.41 10.50 -4.41
CA LEU A 678 36.47 10.35 -2.94
C LEU A 678 37.74 9.63 -2.47
N ARG A 679 38.18 8.59 -3.18
CA ARG A 679 39.44 7.88 -2.89
C ARG A 679 40.64 8.79 -3.12
N GLU A 680 40.68 9.53 -4.23
CA GLU A 680 41.77 10.43 -4.56
C GLU A 680 41.88 11.58 -3.54
N SER A 681 40.77 12.26 -3.25
CA SER A 681 40.74 13.36 -2.27
C SER A 681 41.16 12.92 -0.87
N ARG A 682 40.71 11.74 -0.40
CA ARG A 682 41.20 11.13 0.85
C ARG A 682 42.71 10.85 0.81
N SER A 683 43.22 10.33 -0.31
CA SER A 683 44.64 10.00 -0.48
C SER A 683 45.52 11.25 -0.47
N ARG A 684 45.09 12.32 -1.17
CA ARG A 684 45.71 13.65 -1.13
C ARG A 684 45.71 14.23 0.30
N GLN A 685 44.59 14.14 1.03
CA GLN A 685 44.52 14.59 2.43
C GLN A 685 45.46 13.79 3.37
N GLN A 686 45.56 12.46 3.21
CA GLN A 686 46.49 11.64 3.99
C GLN A 686 47.95 11.99 3.68
N ALA A 687 48.30 12.23 2.41
CA ALA A 687 49.65 12.67 2.03
C ALA A 687 50.01 14.03 2.63
N LEU A 688 49.06 14.98 2.68
CA LEU A 688 49.25 16.27 3.34
C LEU A 688 49.44 16.14 4.86
N ARG A 689 48.64 15.29 5.54
CA ARG A 689 48.81 15.00 6.96
C ARG A 689 50.18 14.41 7.27
N ARG A 690 50.62 13.38 6.53
CA ARG A 690 51.95 12.76 6.71
C ARG A 690 53.10 13.75 6.50
N ARG A 691 52.96 14.73 5.58
CA ARG A 691 53.94 15.82 5.41
C ARG A 691 53.96 16.78 6.60
N ALA A 692 52.78 17.17 7.12
CA ALA A 692 52.68 18.03 8.30
C ALA A 692 53.21 17.35 9.57
N GLU A 693 52.89 16.07 9.77
CA GLU A 693 53.41 15.22 10.85
C GLU A 693 54.94 15.12 10.80
N LYS A 694 55.52 14.88 9.61
CA LYS A 694 56.97 14.83 9.41
C LYS A 694 57.65 16.17 9.75
N HIS A 695 57.16 17.29 9.21
CA HIS A 695 57.74 18.60 9.49
C HIS A 695 57.57 19.07 10.94
N ALA A 696 56.51 18.64 11.64
CA ALA A 696 56.37 18.90 13.08
C ALA A 696 57.41 18.11 13.90
N GLY A 697 57.62 16.84 13.57
CA GLY A 697 58.66 16.00 14.17
C GLY A 697 60.08 16.54 13.93
N GLU A 698 60.37 17.01 12.72
CA GLU A 698 61.65 17.63 12.36
C GLU A 698 61.93 18.97 13.08
N GLN A 699 60.90 19.65 13.61
CA GLN A 699 61.02 20.97 14.26
C GLN A 699 60.80 20.96 15.78
N GLY A 700 60.55 19.80 16.40
CA GLY A 700 60.31 19.68 17.84
C GLY A 700 59.11 20.49 18.36
N ARG A 701 58.15 20.80 17.48
CA ARG A 701 56.97 21.63 17.77
C ARG A 701 55.69 20.81 17.70
N PRO A 702 54.70 21.03 18.59
CA PRO A 702 53.42 20.35 18.50
C PRO A 702 52.71 20.72 17.19
N VAL A 703 52.06 19.73 16.56
CA VAL A 703 51.29 19.91 15.32
C VAL A 703 50.19 20.96 15.54
N PRO A 704 50.14 22.06 14.77
CA PRO A 704 49.03 23.00 14.85
C PRO A 704 47.73 22.36 14.34
N GLU A 705 46.68 22.33 15.16
CA GLU A 705 45.42 21.64 14.81
C GLU A 705 44.66 22.26 13.63
N ALA A 706 44.97 23.50 13.25
CA ALA A 706 44.38 24.18 12.10
C ALA A 706 45.32 25.25 11.49
N PRO A 707 45.15 25.64 10.20
CA PRO A 707 44.13 25.19 9.25
C PRO A 707 44.69 24.55 7.98
N ILE A 708 44.44 23.25 7.77
CA ILE A 708 44.68 22.59 6.45
C ILE A 708 43.68 23.11 5.37
N ALA A 709 42.60 23.78 5.79
CA ALA A 709 41.53 24.25 4.91
C ALA A 709 41.98 25.22 3.80
N SER A 710 42.89 26.16 4.09
CA SER A 710 43.27 27.23 3.14
C SER A 710 44.20 26.80 1.99
N ALA A 711 44.50 25.50 1.88
CA ALA A 711 45.31 24.92 0.79
C ALA A 711 44.47 24.11 -0.22
N ILE A 712 43.14 24.17 -0.13
CA ILE A 712 42.21 23.35 -0.93
C ILE A 712 41.51 24.17 -2.04
N ASP A 713 41.44 25.49 -1.91
CA ASP A 713 40.64 26.40 -2.76
C ASP A 713 41.16 26.64 -4.19
N THR A 714 42.24 25.95 -4.63
CA THR A 714 42.85 26.13 -5.97
C THR A 714 42.59 24.99 -6.95
N VAL A 715 41.62 24.13 -6.68
CA VAL A 715 41.21 23.03 -7.59
C VAL A 715 39.95 23.46 -8.36
N PRO A 716 39.86 23.22 -9.70
CA PRO A 716 38.63 23.43 -10.45
C PRO A 716 37.46 22.67 -9.82
N GLN A 717 36.37 23.38 -9.48
CA GLN A 717 35.25 22.85 -8.70
C GLN A 717 34.29 22.03 -9.58
N GLN A 718 34.81 20.95 -10.17
CA GLN A 718 34.05 20.02 -11.00
C GLN A 718 33.12 19.16 -10.13
N ALA A 719 31.85 19.04 -10.57
CA ALA A 719 30.78 18.21 -10.00
C ALA A 719 30.81 18.04 -8.46
N ALA A 720 30.19 18.97 -7.73
CA ALA A 720 29.87 18.73 -6.32
C ALA A 720 29.02 17.45 -6.18
N PRO A 721 29.28 16.57 -5.19
CA PRO A 721 28.64 15.27 -5.06
C PRO A 721 27.11 15.42 -5.02
N ALA A 722 26.39 14.57 -5.75
CA ALA A 722 24.95 14.72 -5.98
C ALA A 722 24.18 14.70 -4.65
N ARG A 723 23.79 15.89 -4.17
CA ARG A 723 23.13 16.06 -2.87
C ARG A 723 21.66 15.72 -3.02
N LEU A 724 21.20 14.75 -2.23
CA LEU A 724 19.77 14.45 -2.12
C LEU A 724 19.00 15.72 -1.73
N PRO A 725 17.88 16.03 -2.40
CA PRO A 725 17.10 17.23 -2.12
C PRO A 725 16.50 17.14 -0.72
N LEU A 726 16.76 18.16 0.09
CA LEU A 726 16.37 18.21 1.50
C LEU A 726 14.85 18.08 1.70
N THR A 727 14.07 18.48 0.69
CA THR A 727 12.62 18.35 0.61
C THR A 727 12.13 16.89 0.54
N MET A 728 12.89 15.95 -0.02
CA MET A 728 12.59 14.51 0.01
C MET A 728 13.22 13.83 1.23
N VAL A 729 14.37 14.33 1.70
CA VAL A 729 15.09 13.77 2.85
C VAL A 729 14.36 14.02 4.18
N LEU A 730 13.79 15.22 4.40
CA LEU A 730 13.10 15.54 5.65
C LEU A 730 11.86 14.67 5.92
N PRO A 731 10.93 14.43 4.97
CA PRO A 731 9.78 13.56 5.20
C PRO A 731 10.17 12.10 5.45
N THR A 732 11.18 11.58 4.74
CA THR A 732 11.74 10.26 5.02
C THR A 732 12.34 10.21 6.41
N ALA A 733 13.15 11.20 6.81
CA ALA A 733 13.71 11.27 8.16
C ALA A 733 12.65 11.37 9.26
N ALA A 734 11.55 12.10 9.01
CA ALA A 734 10.39 12.14 9.91
C ALA A 734 9.72 10.76 10.03
N MET A 735 9.49 10.06 8.93
CA MET A 735 8.94 8.69 8.95
C MET A 735 9.85 7.69 9.68
N VAL A 736 11.18 7.79 9.50
CA VAL A 736 12.15 7.00 10.28
C VAL A 736 12.06 7.34 11.75
N ALA A 737 12.01 8.63 12.13
CA ALA A 737 11.88 9.07 13.51
C ALA A 737 10.58 8.58 14.17
N VAL A 738 9.44 8.65 13.47
CA VAL A 738 8.16 8.07 13.93
C VAL A 738 8.29 6.56 14.14
N SER A 739 8.95 5.84 13.23
CA SER A 739 9.19 4.39 13.36
C SER A 739 10.01 4.00 14.59
N VAL A 740 10.95 4.86 15.01
CA VAL A 740 11.72 4.71 16.24
C VAL A 740 10.88 5.12 17.46
N ALA A 741 10.09 6.19 17.36
CA ALA A 741 9.20 6.68 18.41
C ALA A 741 8.15 5.63 18.83
N LEU A 742 7.69 4.76 17.91
CA LEU A 742 6.86 3.59 18.24
C LEU A 742 7.49 2.67 19.31
N THR A 743 8.82 2.67 19.42
CA THR A 743 9.55 1.90 20.44
C THR A 743 9.47 2.59 21.81
N VAL A 744 9.59 3.92 21.83
CA VAL A 744 9.53 4.74 23.06
C VAL A 744 8.11 4.78 23.62
N PHE A 745 7.11 4.91 22.73
CA PHE A 745 5.69 4.92 23.06
C PHE A 745 5.02 3.53 22.96
N ALA A 746 5.82 2.45 22.99
CA ALA A 746 5.32 1.09 22.88
C ALA A 746 4.31 0.73 23.98
N GLY A 747 4.52 1.19 25.22
CA GLY A 747 3.60 0.95 26.34
C GLY A 747 2.20 1.53 26.13
N PRO A 748 2.06 2.86 25.90
CA PRO A 748 0.78 3.48 25.56
C PRO A 748 0.10 2.87 24.32
N LEU A 749 0.86 2.60 23.25
CA LEU A 749 0.33 1.97 22.04
C LEU A 749 -0.17 0.54 22.31
N TRP A 750 0.60 -0.26 23.05
CA TRP A 750 0.22 -1.61 23.45
C TRP A 750 -1.08 -1.60 24.27
N ALA A 751 -1.17 -0.74 25.28
CA ALA A 751 -2.38 -0.63 26.11
C ALA A 751 -3.62 -0.22 25.29
N LEU A 752 -3.46 0.65 24.28
CA LEU A 752 -4.52 0.99 23.33
C LEU A 752 -4.88 -0.20 22.42
N SER A 753 -3.89 -0.95 21.92
CA SER A 753 -4.12 -2.17 21.14
C SER A 753 -4.82 -3.27 21.95
N THR A 754 -4.53 -3.41 23.25
CA THR A 754 -5.26 -4.30 24.16
C THR A 754 -6.71 -3.85 24.33
N ARG A 755 -6.98 -2.57 24.65
CA ARG A 755 -8.37 -2.06 24.75
C ARG A 755 -9.14 -2.17 23.43
N ALA A 756 -8.47 -2.05 22.30
CA ALA A 756 -9.08 -2.27 20.99
C ALA A 756 -9.43 -3.75 20.77
N ALA A 757 -8.55 -4.68 21.15
CA ALA A 757 -8.83 -6.11 21.09
C ALA A 757 -9.92 -6.57 22.07
N GLU A 758 -9.98 -5.98 23.27
CA GLU A 758 -11.04 -6.20 24.26
C GLU A 758 -12.40 -5.75 23.74
N ASN A 759 -12.48 -4.56 23.10
CA ASN A 759 -13.69 -4.11 22.40
C ASN A 759 -14.15 -5.11 21.33
N LEU A 760 -13.23 -5.54 20.45
CA LEU A 760 -13.53 -6.42 19.31
C LEU A 760 -13.99 -7.82 19.78
N HIS A 761 -13.53 -8.29 20.94
CA HIS A 761 -13.94 -9.58 21.49
C HIS A 761 -15.30 -9.54 22.23
N ASN A 762 -15.98 -8.37 22.27
CA ASN A 762 -17.35 -8.23 22.74
C ASN A 762 -18.26 -7.60 21.66
N PRO A 763 -18.65 -8.37 20.63
CA PRO A 763 -19.49 -7.87 19.54
C PRO A 763 -20.90 -7.46 19.98
N GLY A 764 -21.42 -7.97 21.10
CA GLY A 764 -22.70 -7.53 21.69
C GLY A 764 -22.66 -6.04 22.07
N ALA A 765 -21.57 -5.59 22.70
CA ALA A 765 -21.37 -4.18 23.04
C ALA A 765 -21.18 -3.30 21.78
N TYR A 766 -20.62 -3.83 20.70
CA TYR A 766 -20.57 -3.12 19.41
C TYR A 766 -21.98 -2.97 18.81
N ALA A 767 -22.79 -4.03 18.83
CA ALA A 767 -24.15 -3.98 18.29
C ALA A 767 -25.07 -3.02 19.08
N GLU A 768 -25.01 -3.06 20.42
CA GLU A 768 -25.72 -2.12 21.31
C GLU A 768 -25.33 -0.65 21.04
N GLN A 769 -24.03 -0.38 20.83
CA GLN A 769 -23.52 0.97 20.55
C GLN A 769 -23.89 1.49 19.15
N VAL A 770 -24.13 0.61 18.18
CA VAL A 770 -24.47 0.98 16.79
C VAL A 770 -25.97 1.06 16.55
N LEU A 771 -26.76 0.17 17.15
CA LEU A 771 -28.21 0.11 16.95
C LEU A 771 -29.00 0.91 18.00
N GLY A 772 -28.40 1.13 19.18
CA GLY A 772 -29.08 1.73 20.33
C GLY A 772 -29.87 0.70 21.17
N PRO A 773 -30.29 1.08 22.39
CA PRO A 773 -30.93 0.15 23.33
C PRO A 773 -32.30 -0.34 22.85
N ASP A 774 -33.06 0.51 22.16
CA ASP A 774 -34.45 0.22 21.76
C ASP A 774 -34.53 -0.71 20.53
N ALA A 775 -33.42 -0.93 19.83
CA ALA A 775 -33.34 -1.74 18.60
C ALA A 775 -33.09 -3.24 18.87
N VAL A 776 -33.10 -3.67 20.14
CA VAL A 776 -32.93 -5.07 20.55
C VAL A 776 -34.25 -5.86 20.40
N GLU A 777 -35.39 -5.17 20.40
CA GLU A 777 -36.66 -5.76 19.96
C GLU A 777 -36.64 -5.91 18.43
N ALA A 778 -36.46 -7.16 17.97
CA ALA A 778 -36.76 -7.49 16.59
C ALA A 778 -38.24 -7.16 16.32
N PRO A 779 -38.59 -6.55 15.17
CA PRO A 779 -39.99 -6.29 14.87
C PRO A 779 -40.74 -7.62 14.82
N ASP A 780 -41.79 -7.75 15.63
CA ASP A 780 -42.64 -8.94 15.62
C ASP A 780 -43.32 -9.05 14.25
N ASN A 781 -42.72 -9.84 13.37
CA ASN A 781 -43.30 -10.15 12.07
C ASN A 781 -44.50 -11.07 12.31
N GLY A 782 -45.67 -10.43 12.45
CA GLY A 782 -46.99 -10.99 12.75
C GLY A 782 -47.54 -12.04 11.77
N SER A 783 -46.70 -12.60 10.91
CA SER A 783 -46.93 -13.88 10.24
C SER A 783 -47.32 -15.02 11.19
N GLY A 784 -47.02 -14.91 12.49
CA GLY A 784 -47.53 -15.84 13.50
C GLY A 784 -49.06 -15.85 13.61
N GLN A 785 -49.68 -14.67 13.79
CA GLN A 785 -51.13 -14.56 13.97
C GLN A 785 -51.90 -14.91 12.68
N VAL A 786 -51.38 -14.51 11.52
CA VAL A 786 -52.00 -14.81 10.21
C VAL A 786 -52.08 -16.32 9.93
N ILE A 787 -51.19 -17.13 10.52
CA ILE A 787 -51.23 -18.59 10.38
C ILE A 787 -52.21 -19.24 11.39
N GLU A 788 -52.34 -18.72 12.62
CA GLU A 788 -53.35 -19.23 13.56
C GLU A 788 -54.79 -18.96 13.11
N ASP A 789 -55.10 -17.74 12.65
CA ASP A 789 -56.45 -17.42 12.18
C ASP A 789 -56.84 -18.24 10.93
N ALA A 790 -55.87 -18.49 10.04
CA ALA A 790 -56.06 -19.37 8.88
C ALA A 790 -56.30 -20.84 9.25
N GLN A 791 -55.88 -21.29 10.44
CA GLN A 791 -56.16 -22.65 10.94
C GLN A 791 -57.46 -22.73 11.75
N ARG A 792 -57.98 -21.62 12.28
CA ARG A 792 -59.25 -21.58 13.03
C ARG A 792 -60.48 -21.37 12.15
N GLY A 793 -60.33 -20.78 10.96
CA GLY A 793 -61.44 -20.57 10.01
C GLY A 793 -61.84 -21.78 9.15
N GLY A 794 -61.35 -22.99 9.45
CA GLY A 794 -61.44 -24.16 8.57
C GLY A 794 -62.39 -25.28 9.00
N SER A 795 -63.27 -25.07 9.99
CA SER A 795 -64.06 -26.16 10.62
C SER A 795 -65.57 -25.92 10.78
N ASP A 796 -66.14 -24.92 10.10
CA ASP A 796 -67.60 -24.76 9.93
C ASP A 796 -67.86 -24.13 8.56
N GLY A 797 -68.59 -24.83 7.67
CA GLY A 797 -68.85 -24.41 6.28
C GLY A 797 -69.16 -25.56 5.33
#